data_AF-A0A9W6BRD6-F1
#
_entry.id   AF-A0A9W6BRD6-F1
#
_cell.length_a   1.000
_cell.length_b   1.000
_cell.length_c   1.000
_cell.angle_alpha   90.00
_cell.angle_beta   90.00
_cell.angle_gamma   90.00
#
_symmetry.space_group_name_H-M   'P 1'
#
loop_
_entity.id
_entity.type
_entity.pdbx_description
1 polymer ?
#
loop_
_entity_poly.entity_id
_entity_poly.type
_entity_poly.pdbx_seq_one_letter_code
_entity_poly.pdbx_strand_id
1 'polypeptide(L)'
;MDQQRYVIGVDGGTESLRAAVFDSTGHILGAHAAPYDTQFPQPGWAEQRPEDWWSALGEAVRGAVAASGVAQERVAAMCLDTTCCTVVALGPDGTPLRPALLWMDMRSAAQAARVAAAEDVALQVNSGGCGPVSAEWMIPKALWLAECEPHVYAAAATICEYQDYLNLRLTGRRCASANNMSVRWHYSTQRGPPLSLLAKLGIPDLATKWPSSPSTSTSSSTCSPSSSANGQGEVLSGAVLAPGELVGGLTPSAAEHLGLPAGTPVAQGGADAFIGMIGLGVVRPGQMALLTGSSHLQLGVVDSELHGRGFFGTYRDAVLPGCHIIEGGQTSTGSAIAWFRRTCCAPGTSYGDLDLEAAEVPPGCEGLLALDHFQGNRTPHTDALSRGALVGLTLKHGRGHVFRALLESVAAGSALILRTMSSAGYRPQSITLAGGVARSPLWLQIHADMCGLPLRLTRCGDAPMLGCAILAAVAVGMYDSVQSAAAAMVAVEREVTPDPAAVAAYQQTLARYAALYPALAPIFHGKEPATATLDPRAPLPFSAVPPPSSADPPNGTHPCGGGAANGAHRYGGAVLVAPSILAADFAALGSAVSAAEAAGAEWVHVDVFDGSWERCPNFTIGPPVVAALRRGTGLHLDCHLAVADPGRYVDALVAAGASGITFHYEVVLGGQQQQQQQQQQERGEQQQQQQQGQQERGEQQQQQQQGQQRGERGEGRGEVSGPGGSVAADVDVDVDVDVAVAALAARIRSAGLRAGVALAPDTPLTDELVSLAQRGEVDMVLVMTVPPGFGGQCFQSGALDKVRRLRGACPGLLIQVDGGVNASTAALAVAAGANVLVAGSFLYGHPKGLAVGVAELRAAAAGALRSTD
;
A
#
# COMPACT_ATOMS: atom_id res chain seq x y z
N MET A 1 -39.12 21.37 26.57
CA MET A 1 -38.73 21.06 25.17
C MET A 1 -37.47 20.24 25.29
N ASP A 2 -37.54 18.96 24.93
CA ASP A 2 -36.40 18.07 24.97
C ASP A 2 -35.33 18.66 24.03
N GLN A 3 -34.20 19.12 24.58
CA GLN A 3 -33.15 19.75 23.77
C GLN A 3 -32.54 18.67 22.88
N GLN A 4 -32.82 18.74 21.58
CA GLN A 4 -32.35 17.77 20.59
C GLN A 4 -30.83 17.60 20.72
N ARG A 5 -30.39 16.37 21.02
CA ARG A 5 -28.99 15.98 21.24
C ARG A 5 -28.39 15.42 19.97
N TYR A 6 -27.12 15.72 19.72
CA TYR A 6 -26.37 15.25 18.55
C TYR A 6 -25.23 14.34 18.97
N VAL A 7 -24.77 13.48 18.07
CA VAL A 7 -23.64 12.58 18.32
C VAL A 7 -22.67 12.63 17.15
N ILE A 8 -21.40 12.33 17.42
CA ILE A 8 -20.36 12.29 16.39
C ILE A 8 -19.96 10.83 16.15
N GLY A 9 -20.02 10.42 14.89
CA GLY A 9 -19.42 9.18 14.42
C GLY A 9 -18.12 9.45 13.68
N VAL A 10 -17.08 8.67 13.95
CA VAL A 10 -15.76 8.80 13.34
C VAL A 10 -15.30 7.46 12.78
N ASP A 11 -14.81 7.47 11.54
CA ASP A 11 -14.27 6.30 10.83
C ASP A 11 -12.78 6.56 10.50
N GLY A 12 -11.90 5.84 11.18
CA GLY A 12 -10.45 5.86 10.98
C GLY A 12 -9.99 4.88 9.91
N GLY A 13 -10.08 5.29 8.65
CA GLY A 13 -9.73 4.49 7.48
C GLY A 13 -8.21 4.34 7.25
N THR A 14 -7.83 3.78 6.09
CA THR A 14 -6.40 3.62 5.74
C THR A 14 -5.78 4.92 5.24
N GLU A 15 -6.47 5.74 4.45
CA GLU A 15 -5.87 6.94 3.82
C GLU A 15 -6.43 8.26 4.37
N SER A 16 -7.49 8.18 5.17
CA SER A 16 -8.13 9.34 5.78
C SER A 16 -8.98 8.92 6.97
N LEU A 17 -9.20 9.89 7.86
CA LEU A 17 -10.15 9.80 8.95
C LEU A 17 -11.32 10.72 8.66
N ARG A 18 -12.53 10.17 8.75
CA ARG A 18 -13.78 10.88 8.47
C ARG A 18 -14.58 11.05 9.76
N ALA A 19 -15.21 12.19 9.92
CA ALA A 19 -16.14 12.45 11.01
C ALA A 19 -17.44 13.04 10.47
N ALA A 20 -18.56 12.73 11.13
CA ALA A 20 -19.86 13.30 10.84
C ALA A 20 -20.67 13.54 12.12
N VAL A 21 -21.43 14.64 12.13
CA VAL A 21 -22.40 14.98 13.18
C VAL A 21 -23.77 14.43 12.76
N PHE A 22 -24.40 13.66 13.64
CA PHE A 22 -25.70 13.05 13.41
C PHE A 22 -26.76 13.59 14.36
N ASP A 23 -27.99 13.71 13.85
CA ASP A 23 -29.18 13.84 14.69
C ASP A 23 -29.60 12.51 15.33
N SER A 24 -30.58 12.57 16.24
CA SER A 24 -31.11 11.39 16.92
C SER A 24 -31.77 10.37 15.98
N THR A 25 -32.05 10.73 14.72
CA THR A 25 -32.68 9.87 13.71
C THR A 25 -31.69 9.37 12.64
N GLY A 26 -30.39 9.60 12.85
CA GLY A 26 -29.33 9.13 11.96
C GLY A 26 -29.12 9.96 10.70
N HIS A 27 -29.63 11.19 10.62
CA HIS A 27 -29.27 12.10 9.52
C HIS A 27 -27.93 12.79 9.77
N ILE A 28 -27.10 12.83 8.74
CA ILE A 28 -25.86 13.62 8.72
C ILE A 28 -26.21 15.10 8.60
N LEU A 29 -25.72 15.91 9.53
CA LEU A 29 -25.86 17.37 9.52
C LEU A 29 -24.62 18.06 8.94
N GLY A 30 -23.45 17.47 9.16
CA GLY A 30 -22.18 17.93 8.61
C GLY A 30 -21.15 16.81 8.69
N ALA A 31 -20.24 16.76 7.71
CA ALA A 31 -19.19 15.75 7.64
C ALA A 31 -17.89 16.37 7.11
N HIS A 32 -16.76 15.81 7.51
CA HIS A 32 -15.44 16.23 7.05
C HIS A 32 -14.47 15.05 7.04
N ALA A 33 -13.46 15.11 6.18
CA ALA A 33 -12.45 14.07 6.03
C ALA A 33 -11.07 14.72 6.03
N ALA A 34 -10.15 14.17 6.82
CA ALA A 34 -8.76 14.60 6.90
C ALA A 34 -7.84 13.48 6.43
N PRO A 35 -6.99 13.71 5.40
CA PRO A 35 -6.09 12.69 4.87
C PRO A 35 -4.84 12.49 5.74
N TYR A 36 -4.18 11.34 5.58
CA TYR A 36 -2.84 11.08 6.08
C TYR A 36 -2.12 10.02 5.24
N ASP A 37 -0.79 10.05 5.30
CA ASP A 37 0.05 9.22 4.44
C ASP A 37 0.31 7.84 5.02
N THR A 38 0.47 6.87 4.11
CA THR A 38 0.94 5.52 4.43
C THR A 38 2.35 5.33 3.91
N GLN A 39 3.24 4.83 4.76
CA GLN A 39 4.60 4.49 4.37
C GLN A 39 4.68 3.02 4.00
N PHE A 40 5.43 2.72 2.93
CA PHE A 40 5.70 1.34 2.48
C PHE A 40 7.22 1.12 2.42
N PRO A 41 7.91 0.95 3.57
CA PRO A 41 9.37 0.92 3.61
C PRO A 41 10.00 -0.23 2.82
N GLN A 42 9.30 -1.35 2.71
CA GLN A 42 9.70 -2.55 1.97
C GLN A 42 8.46 -3.21 1.33
N PRO A 43 8.63 -4.07 0.31
CA PRO A 43 7.53 -4.86 -0.23
C PRO A 43 6.82 -5.68 0.86
N GLY A 44 5.49 -5.54 0.93
CA GLY A 44 4.67 -6.21 1.95
C GLY A 44 4.71 -5.54 3.34
N TRP A 45 5.41 -4.42 3.50
CA TRP A 45 5.43 -3.62 4.72
C TRP A 45 4.55 -2.40 4.54
N ALA A 46 3.72 -2.08 5.53
CA ALA A 46 2.84 -0.92 5.54
C ALA A 46 2.80 -0.32 6.94
N GLU A 47 3.17 0.95 7.06
CA GLU A 47 3.33 1.65 8.32
C GLU A 47 2.67 3.03 8.31
N GLN A 48 2.18 3.46 9.47
CA GLN A 48 1.64 4.80 9.70
C GLN A 48 2.09 5.34 11.05
N ARG A 49 2.29 6.65 11.16
CA ARG A 49 2.62 7.28 12.43
C ARG A 49 1.34 7.54 13.22
N PRO A 50 1.20 7.05 14.46
CA PRO A 50 -0.03 7.28 15.22
C PRO A 50 -0.35 8.75 15.49
N GLU A 51 0.66 9.63 15.50
CA GLU A 51 0.48 11.07 15.64
C GLU A 51 -0.31 11.70 14.48
N ASP A 52 -0.17 11.17 13.27
CA ASP A 52 -0.84 11.69 12.08
C ASP A 52 -2.36 11.44 12.21
N TRP A 53 -2.75 10.28 12.77
CA TRP A 53 -4.15 9.99 13.10
C TRP A 53 -4.73 10.95 14.12
N TRP A 54 -3.94 11.32 15.14
CA TRP A 54 -4.38 12.29 16.14
C TRP A 54 -4.62 13.66 15.50
N SER A 55 -3.71 14.12 14.65
CA SER A 55 -3.86 15.37 13.91
C SER A 55 -5.13 15.36 13.05
N ALA A 56 -5.30 14.31 12.24
CA ALA A 56 -6.44 14.13 11.35
C ALA A 56 -7.77 14.03 12.11
N LEU A 57 -7.79 13.39 13.28
CA LEU A 57 -8.98 13.34 14.14
C LEU A 57 -9.46 14.74 14.55
N GLY A 58 -8.54 15.62 14.93
CA GLY A 58 -8.87 17.00 15.30
C GLY A 58 -9.43 17.80 14.12
N GLU A 59 -8.80 17.68 12.95
CA GLU A 59 -9.27 18.33 11.73
C GLU A 59 -10.65 17.83 11.30
N ALA A 60 -10.85 16.51 11.23
CA ALA A 60 -12.11 15.90 10.85
C ALA A 60 -13.25 16.29 11.79
N VAL A 61 -13.05 16.21 13.10
CA VAL A 61 -14.10 16.52 14.08
C VAL A 61 -14.47 18.00 14.04
N ARG A 62 -13.49 18.92 14.08
CA ARG A 62 -13.75 20.37 14.00
C ARG A 62 -14.44 20.73 12.68
N GLY A 63 -13.98 20.16 11.57
CA GLY A 63 -14.57 20.36 10.26
C GLY A 63 -16.02 19.87 10.19
N ALA A 64 -16.33 18.70 10.75
CA ALA A 64 -17.68 18.15 10.77
C ALA A 64 -18.64 18.98 11.64
N VAL A 65 -18.18 19.42 12.81
CA VAL A 65 -18.96 20.31 13.70
C VAL A 65 -19.23 21.65 13.02
N ALA A 66 -18.21 22.28 12.44
CA ALA A 66 -18.37 23.53 11.69
C ALA A 66 -19.35 23.39 10.52
N ALA A 67 -19.21 22.32 9.72
CA ALA A 67 -20.11 22.04 8.59
C ALA A 67 -21.56 21.80 9.02
N SER A 68 -21.79 21.26 10.23
CA SER A 68 -23.12 20.96 10.74
C SER A 68 -23.91 22.18 11.24
N GLY A 69 -23.23 23.28 11.58
CA GLY A 69 -23.83 24.44 12.24
C GLY A 69 -24.34 24.14 13.67
N VAL A 70 -24.05 22.97 14.22
CA VAL A 70 -24.41 22.58 15.58
C VAL A 70 -23.46 23.22 16.58
N ALA A 71 -24.00 23.84 17.63
CA ALA A 71 -23.21 24.31 18.76
C ALA A 71 -22.52 23.13 19.46
N GLN A 72 -21.21 23.22 19.69
CA GLN A 72 -20.38 22.16 20.27
C GLN A 72 -20.93 21.62 21.61
N GLU A 73 -21.62 22.46 22.39
CA GLU A 73 -22.23 22.08 23.69
C GLU A 73 -23.45 21.14 23.54
N ARG A 74 -23.98 21.01 22.32
CA ARG A 74 -25.09 20.10 22.00
C ARG A 74 -24.63 18.73 21.51
N VAL A 75 -23.32 18.52 21.34
CA VAL A 75 -22.73 17.21 21.08
C VAL A 75 -22.76 16.42 22.39
N ALA A 76 -23.59 15.39 22.44
CA ALA A 76 -23.83 14.58 23.63
C ALA A 76 -22.78 13.47 23.81
N ALA A 77 -22.21 12.96 22.72
CA ALA A 77 -21.19 11.91 22.75
C ALA A 77 -20.48 11.77 21.39
N MET A 78 -19.36 11.07 21.41
CA MET A 78 -18.68 10.60 20.21
C MET A 78 -18.27 9.13 20.31
N CYS A 79 -18.10 8.49 19.16
CA CYS A 79 -17.49 7.17 19.03
C CYS A 79 -16.60 7.15 17.80
N LEU A 80 -15.55 6.34 17.85
CA LEU A 80 -14.70 6.06 16.70
C LEU A 80 -14.50 4.56 16.47
N ASP A 81 -14.48 4.20 15.20
CA ASP A 81 -14.01 2.92 14.70
C ASP A 81 -12.70 3.15 13.91
N THR A 82 -11.96 2.06 13.68
CA THR A 82 -10.71 2.13 12.93
C THR A 82 -10.50 0.87 12.09
N THR A 83 -9.58 0.94 11.12
CA THR A 83 -9.03 -0.26 10.48
C THR A 83 -8.52 -1.29 11.50
N CYS A 84 -8.63 -2.57 11.15
CA CYS A 84 -8.23 -3.69 12.01
C CYS A 84 -7.52 -4.79 11.19
N CYS A 85 -6.33 -5.29 11.53
CA CYS A 85 -5.53 -5.07 12.75
C CYS A 85 -4.25 -4.24 12.46
N THR A 86 -4.24 -2.98 12.89
CA THR A 86 -3.13 -2.02 12.94
C THR A 86 -2.50 -1.95 14.35
N VAL A 87 -1.35 -2.61 14.53
CA VAL A 87 -0.68 -2.82 15.84
C VAL A 87 0.22 -1.64 16.23
N VAL A 88 0.06 -1.14 17.46
CA VAL A 88 0.81 -0.01 18.04
C VAL A 88 1.58 -0.47 19.27
N ALA A 89 2.87 -0.11 19.35
CA ALA A 89 3.70 -0.34 20.54
C ALA A 89 3.95 0.99 21.27
N LEU A 90 3.53 1.08 22.53
CA LEU A 90 3.54 2.28 23.36
C LEU A 90 4.50 2.14 24.55
N GLY A 91 5.22 3.21 24.84
CA GLY A 91 5.97 3.36 26.08
C GLY A 91 5.05 3.55 27.32
N PRO A 92 5.65 3.60 28.53
CA PRO A 92 4.90 3.78 29.78
C PRO A 92 4.01 5.04 29.82
N ASP A 93 4.47 6.11 29.18
CA ASP A 93 3.80 7.41 29.04
C ASP A 93 2.69 7.43 27.96
N GLY A 94 2.58 6.37 27.15
CA GLY A 94 1.62 6.30 26.05
C GLY A 94 2.17 6.83 24.73
N THR A 95 3.47 7.14 24.65
CA THR A 95 4.13 7.57 23.42
C THR A 95 4.40 6.37 22.51
N PRO A 96 4.07 6.43 21.20
CA PRO A 96 4.45 5.41 20.24
C PRO A 96 5.96 5.25 20.14
N LEU A 97 6.44 4.01 20.22
CA LEU A 97 7.86 3.66 20.14
C LEU A 97 8.35 3.51 18.70
N ARG A 98 7.43 3.37 17.76
CA ARG A 98 7.66 3.23 16.31
C ARG A 98 6.36 3.50 15.54
N PRO A 99 6.40 3.70 14.21
CA PRO A 99 5.21 3.67 13.36
C PRO A 99 4.38 2.39 13.58
N ALA A 100 3.06 2.45 13.51
CA ALA A 100 2.20 1.29 13.67
C ALA A 100 2.33 0.29 12.51
N LEU A 101 2.14 -1.00 12.78
CA LEU A 101 2.10 -2.07 11.76
C LEU A 101 0.67 -2.22 11.22
N LEU A 102 0.38 -1.63 10.06
CA LEU A 102 -0.97 -1.55 9.48
C LEU A 102 -1.57 -2.91 9.15
N TRP A 103 -2.90 -2.97 9.05
CA TRP A 103 -3.64 -4.19 8.71
C TRP A 103 -3.11 -4.89 7.45
N MET A 104 -2.66 -4.18 6.42
CA MET A 104 -2.13 -4.77 5.18
C MET A 104 -0.64 -5.16 5.25
N ASP A 105 0.00 -4.97 6.40
CA ASP A 105 1.37 -5.38 6.64
C ASP A 105 1.48 -6.91 6.77
N MET A 106 2.33 -7.50 5.94
CA MET A 106 2.52 -8.94 5.80
C MET A 106 3.88 -9.43 6.30
N ARG A 107 4.69 -8.58 6.96
CA ARG A 107 6.06 -8.94 7.37
C ARG A 107 6.12 -10.11 8.36
N SER A 108 5.03 -10.34 9.09
CA SER A 108 4.83 -11.39 10.07
C SER A 108 4.32 -12.72 9.48
N ALA A 109 4.43 -12.94 8.16
CA ALA A 109 3.93 -14.16 7.51
C ALA A 109 4.53 -15.46 8.07
N ALA A 110 5.82 -15.46 8.41
CA ALA A 110 6.47 -16.63 9.03
C ALA A 110 5.93 -16.90 10.45
N GLN A 111 5.65 -15.84 11.21
CA GLN A 111 5.02 -15.92 12.53
C GLN A 111 3.60 -16.48 12.41
N ALA A 112 2.78 -15.97 11.48
CA ALA A 112 1.43 -16.47 11.24
C ALA A 112 1.38 -17.97 10.93
N ALA A 113 2.30 -18.49 10.12
CA ALA A 113 2.42 -19.92 9.87
C ALA A 113 2.68 -20.74 11.15
N ARG A 114 3.50 -20.22 12.07
CA ARG A 114 3.74 -20.86 13.38
C ARG A 114 2.54 -20.76 14.31
N VAL A 115 1.81 -19.63 14.31
CA VAL A 115 0.56 -19.50 15.08
C VAL A 115 -0.46 -20.52 14.61
N ALA A 116 -0.63 -20.68 13.30
CA ALA A 116 -1.54 -21.68 12.73
C ALA A 116 -1.16 -23.13 13.10
N ALA A 117 0.14 -23.41 13.26
CA ALA A 117 0.66 -24.73 13.64
C ALA A 117 0.64 -25.01 15.15
N ALA A 118 0.20 -24.06 16.00
CA ALA A 118 0.28 -24.18 17.45
C ALA A 118 -0.78 -25.11 18.09
N GLU A 119 -1.72 -25.62 17.28
CA GLU A 119 -2.78 -26.57 17.69
C GLU A 119 -3.43 -26.18 19.03
N ASP A 120 -3.99 -24.96 19.09
CA ASP A 120 -4.56 -24.39 20.31
C ASP A 120 -6.07 -24.14 20.17
N VAL A 121 -6.81 -24.26 21.28
CA VAL A 121 -8.25 -24.02 21.32
C VAL A 121 -8.61 -22.58 20.92
N ALA A 122 -7.69 -21.62 21.12
CA ALA A 122 -7.85 -20.25 20.66
C ALA A 122 -8.04 -20.14 19.13
N LEU A 123 -7.51 -21.10 18.36
CA LEU A 123 -7.64 -21.14 16.90
C LEU A 123 -9.02 -21.62 16.42
N GLN A 124 -9.96 -21.95 17.32
CA GLN A 124 -11.32 -22.36 16.94
C GLN A 124 -12.03 -21.30 16.06
N VAL A 125 -11.67 -20.01 16.22
CA VAL A 125 -12.19 -18.91 15.38
C VAL A 125 -11.66 -18.93 13.94
N ASN A 126 -10.62 -19.73 13.67
CA ASN A 126 -10.04 -19.96 12.35
C ASN A 126 -10.65 -21.24 11.77
N SER A 127 -11.88 -21.16 11.27
CA SER A 127 -12.57 -22.30 10.64
C SER A 127 -12.59 -23.57 11.52
N GLY A 128 -12.88 -23.42 12.81
CA GLY A 128 -12.91 -24.52 13.77
C GLY A 128 -11.53 -25.08 14.14
N GLY A 129 -10.46 -24.28 14.01
CA GLY A 129 -9.08 -24.71 14.26
C GLY A 129 -8.37 -25.30 13.05
N CYS A 130 -9.04 -25.36 11.90
CA CYS A 130 -8.48 -25.93 10.66
C CYS A 130 -8.15 -24.89 9.58
N GLY A 131 -8.49 -23.62 9.82
CA GLY A 131 -8.19 -22.50 8.94
C GLY A 131 -6.84 -21.87 9.27
N PRO A 132 -6.23 -21.15 8.34
CA PRO A 132 -4.97 -20.49 8.60
C PRO A 132 -5.15 -19.21 9.41
N VAL A 133 -4.03 -18.68 9.87
CA VAL A 133 -3.92 -17.41 10.59
C VAL A 133 -3.32 -16.37 9.65
N SER A 134 -3.85 -15.15 9.65
CA SER A 134 -3.33 -14.07 8.80
C SER A 134 -2.12 -13.40 9.45
N ALA A 135 -1.13 -13.00 8.63
CA ALA A 135 0.01 -12.17 9.07
C ALA A 135 -0.45 -10.81 9.62
N GLU A 136 -1.59 -10.33 9.12
CA GLU A 136 -2.20 -9.05 9.45
C GLU A 136 -2.57 -8.91 10.95
N TRP A 137 -2.65 -10.03 11.68
CA TRP A 137 -3.25 -10.09 13.02
C TRP A 137 -2.27 -9.77 14.16
N MET A 138 -2.82 -9.47 15.34
CA MET A 138 -2.07 -8.99 16.51
C MET A 138 -0.96 -9.94 16.94
N ILE A 139 -1.28 -11.23 17.16
CA ILE A 139 -0.29 -12.19 17.69
C ILE A 139 0.89 -12.37 16.74
N PRO A 140 0.71 -12.62 15.42
CA PRO A 140 1.83 -12.67 14.47
C PRO A 140 2.71 -11.42 14.47
N LYS A 141 2.11 -10.23 14.51
CA LYS A 141 2.86 -8.95 14.52
C LYS A 141 3.60 -8.72 15.82
N ALA A 142 2.98 -9.01 16.96
CA ALA A 142 3.64 -8.92 18.26
C ALA A 142 4.78 -9.93 18.39
N LEU A 143 4.61 -11.16 17.86
CA LEU A 143 5.69 -12.15 17.79
C LEU A 143 6.84 -11.67 16.89
N TRP A 144 6.53 -11.02 15.76
CA TRP A 144 7.54 -10.42 14.90
C TRP A 144 8.30 -9.30 15.63
N LEU A 145 7.60 -8.42 16.37
CA LEU A 145 8.26 -7.41 17.21
C LEU A 145 9.18 -8.04 18.26
N ALA A 146 8.74 -9.11 18.93
CA ALA A 146 9.55 -9.79 19.94
C ALA A 146 10.85 -10.39 19.36
N GLU A 147 10.81 -10.89 18.13
CA GLU A 147 11.94 -11.58 17.49
C GLU A 147 12.85 -10.65 16.68
N CYS A 148 12.27 -9.71 15.95
CA CYS A 148 12.98 -8.84 15.00
C CYS A 148 13.31 -7.47 15.59
N GLU A 149 12.51 -6.97 16.53
CA GLU A 149 12.72 -5.70 17.22
C GLU A 149 12.63 -5.85 18.75
N PRO A 150 13.44 -6.74 19.37
CA PRO A 150 13.30 -7.12 20.78
C PRO A 150 13.42 -5.93 21.73
N HIS A 151 14.16 -4.88 21.34
CA HIS A 151 14.28 -3.65 22.12
C HIS A 151 12.97 -2.85 22.18
N VAL A 152 12.23 -2.76 21.07
CA VAL A 152 10.90 -2.13 21.03
C VAL A 152 9.91 -2.95 21.84
N TYR A 153 9.88 -4.28 21.62
CA TYR A 153 8.99 -5.16 22.36
C TYR A 153 9.25 -5.10 23.88
N ALA A 154 10.51 -5.10 24.31
CA ALA A 154 10.88 -4.98 25.71
C ALA A 154 10.49 -3.62 26.30
N ALA A 155 10.74 -2.52 25.58
CA ALA A 155 10.40 -1.17 26.03
C ALA A 155 8.90 -0.87 26.02
N ALA A 156 8.11 -1.61 25.22
CA ALA A 156 6.67 -1.45 25.16
C ALA A 156 6.01 -1.81 26.50
N ALA A 157 5.42 -0.79 27.14
CA ALA A 157 4.55 -0.97 28.30
C ALA A 157 3.15 -1.39 27.85
N THR A 158 2.74 -1.00 26.63
CA THR A 158 1.48 -1.45 26.04
C THR A 158 1.65 -1.78 24.56
N ILE A 159 1.13 -2.92 24.13
CA ILE A 159 0.93 -3.29 22.72
C ILE A 159 -0.58 -3.34 22.50
N CYS A 160 -1.09 -2.49 21.61
CA CYS A 160 -2.53 -2.31 21.43
C CYS A 160 -2.88 -2.02 19.97
N GLU A 161 -4.17 -1.72 19.73
CA GLU A 161 -4.68 -1.39 18.41
C GLU A 161 -4.67 0.13 18.14
N TYR A 162 -4.82 0.50 16.87
CA TYR A 162 -5.11 1.88 16.44
C TYR A 162 -6.23 2.52 17.27
N GLN A 163 -7.36 1.83 17.41
CA GLN A 163 -8.48 2.35 18.20
C GLN A 163 -8.13 2.59 19.68
N ASP A 164 -7.39 1.66 20.29
CA ASP A 164 -7.03 1.72 21.70
C ASP A 164 -6.08 2.91 21.98
N TYR A 165 -5.17 3.19 21.03
CA TYR A 165 -4.31 4.37 21.08
C TYR A 165 -5.12 5.67 21.05
N LEU A 166 -6.09 5.80 20.13
CA LEU A 166 -6.93 6.98 20.07
C LEU A 166 -7.80 7.12 21.33
N ASN A 167 -8.36 6.03 21.87
CA ASN A 167 -9.09 6.06 23.13
C ASN A 167 -8.22 6.53 24.31
N LEU A 168 -6.96 6.10 24.37
CA LEU A 168 -5.99 6.58 25.35
C LEU A 168 -5.73 8.08 25.20
N ARG A 169 -5.53 8.58 23.98
CA ARG A 169 -5.32 10.01 23.71
C ARG A 169 -6.54 10.86 24.06
N LEU A 170 -7.74 10.34 23.80
CA LEU A 170 -9.00 11.03 24.06
C LEU A 170 -9.33 11.11 25.54
N THR A 171 -9.18 10.00 26.27
CA THR A 171 -9.74 9.84 27.63
C THR A 171 -8.68 9.67 28.72
N GLY A 172 -7.42 9.46 28.36
CA GLY A 172 -6.36 9.06 29.30
C GLY A 172 -6.48 7.61 29.80
N ARG A 173 -7.50 6.86 29.37
CA ARG A 173 -7.74 5.48 29.82
C ARG A 173 -7.12 4.47 28.86
N ARG A 174 -6.31 3.56 29.40
CA ARG A 174 -5.87 2.36 28.67
C ARG A 174 -7.00 1.32 28.71
N CYS A 175 -7.58 1.05 27.56
CA CYS A 175 -8.62 0.04 27.38
C CYS A 175 -8.46 -0.62 26.01
N ALA A 176 -9.00 -1.83 25.87
CA ALA A 176 -9.03 -2.57 24.63
C ALA A 176 -10.48 -2.76 24.17
N SER A 177 -10.72 -2.67 22.86
CA SER A 177 -12.01 -3.05 22.29
C SER A 177 -12.21 -4.57 22.33
N ALA A 178 -13.27 -5.04 22.98
CA ALA A 178 -13.67 -6.45 22.93
C ALA A 178 -13.86 -6.93 21.48
N ASN A 179 -14.32 -6.03 20.59
CA ASN A 179 -14.45 -6.30 19.18
C ASN A 179 -13.09 -6.67 18.55
N ASN A 180 -12.12 -5.76 18.62
CA ASN A 180 -10.78 -5.97 18.03
C ASN A 180 -10.09 -7.21 18.62
N MET A 181 -10.16 -7.35 19.94
CA MET A 181 -9.56 -8.49 20.63
C MET A 181 -10.15 -9.81 20.14
N SER A 182 -11.49 -9.90 20.05
CA SER A 182 -12.15 -11.12 19.59
C SER A 182 -11.86 -11.44 18.13
N VAL A 183 -11.88 -10.44 17.25
CA VAL A 183 -11.79 -10.68 15.80
C VAL A 183 -10.37 -11.00 15.34
N ARG A 184 -9.33 -10.48 16.01
CA ARG A 184 -7.93 -10.55 15.53
C ARG A 184 -6.90 -10.93 16.58
N TRP A 185 -7.24 -11.00 17.87
CA TRP A 185 -6.30 -11.34 18.94
C TRP A 185 -6.57 -12.72 19.55
N HIS A 186 -7.52 -13.47 18.99
CA HIS A 186 -8.01 -14.77 19.50
C HIS A 186 -8.56 -14.71 20.93
N TYR A 187 -9.01 -13.53 21.37
CA TYR A 187 -9.67 -13.35 22.66
C TYR A 187 -11.09 -13.92 22.62
N SER A 188 -11.53 -14.49 23.74
CA SER A 188 -12.90 -14.96 23.94
C SER A 188 -13.49 -14.29 25.17
N THR A 189 -14.73 -13.81 25.10
CA THR A 189 -15.44 -13.29 26.28
C THR A 189 -15.68 -14.36 27.36
N GLN A 190 -15.63 -15.63 27.00
CA GLN A 190 -15.77 -16.74 27.95
C GLN A 190 -14.44 -17.20 28.54
N ARG A 191 -13.39 -17.30 27.70
CA ARG A 191 -12.08 -17.86 28.11
C ARG A 191 -11.05 -16.79 28.47
N GLY A 192 -11.30 -15.54 28.09
CA GLY A 192 -10.35 -14.45 28.22
C GLY A 192 -9.25 -14.49 27.14
N PRO A 193 -8.06 -13.94 27.44
CA PRO A 193 -6.93 -13.91 26.51
C PRO A 193 -6.37 -15.32 26.24
N PRO A 194 -5.79 -15.59 25.06
CA PRO A 194 -5.33 -16.92 24.65
C PRO A 194 -3.97 -17.30 25.28
N LEU A 195 -3.91 -17.38 26.61
CA LEU A 195 -2.66 -17.55 27.36
C LEU A 195 -1.88 -18.82 26.97
N SER A 196 -2.58 -19.93 26.71
CA SER A 196 -1.94 -21.19 26.27
C SER A 196 -1.25 -21.04 24.92
N LEU A 197 -1.90 -20.37 23.97
CA LEU A 197 -1.34 -20.07 22.65
C LEU A 197 -0.09 -19.18 22.79
N LEU A 198 -0.17 -18.11 23.58
CA LEU A 198 0.97 -17.21 23.81
C LEU A 198 2.16 -17.93 24.45
N ALA A 199 1.91 -18.82 25.41
CA ALA A 199 2.95 -19.62 26.05
C ALA A 199 3.62 -20.58 25.06
N LYS A 200 2.85 -21.26 24.20
CA LYS A 200 3.39 -22.15 23.14
C LYS A 200 4.26 -21.40 22.13
N LEU A 201 3.96 -20.13 21.89
CA LEU A 201 4.70 -19.26 20.96
C LEU A 201 5.92 -18.58 21.61
N GLY A 202 6.16 -18.78 22.91
CA GLY A 202 7.30 -18.20 23.62
C GLY A 202 7.16 -16.72 23.98
N ILE A 203 5.95 -16.16 23.93
CA ILE A 203 5.64 -14.74 24.26
C ILE A 203 4.53 -14.62 25.32
N PRO A 204 4.61 -15.33 26.47
CA PRO A 204 3.56 -15.30 27.49
C PRO A 204 3.35 -13.92 28.12
N ASP A 205 4.37 -13.04 28.08
CA ASP A 205 4.33 -11.68 28.60
C ASP A 205 3.54 -10.72 27.70
N LEU A 206 3.19 -11.09 26.46
CA LEU A 206 2.34 -10.26 25.61
C LEU A 206 0.99 -9.95 26.28
N ALA A 207 0.41 -10.91 27.01
CA ALA A 207 -0.86 -10.74 27.70
C ALA A 207 -0.82 -9.61 28.75
N THR A 208 0.33 -9.37 29.38
CA THR A 208 0.50 -8.28 30.35
C THR A 208 0.80 -6.95 29.68
N LYS A 209 1.24 -6.97 28.42
CA LYS A 209 1.44 -5.78 27.56
C LYS A 209 0.14 -5.34 26.87
N TRP A 210 -0.92 -6.14 26.83
CA TRP A 210 -2.20 -5.66 26.32
C TRP A 210 -2.84 -4.63 27.26
N PRO A 211 -3.72 -3.74 26.76
CA PRO A 211 -4.35 -2.72 27.59
C PRO A 211 -5.02 -3.34 28.83
N SER A 212 -4.53 -2.95 30.00
CA SER A 212 -5.06 -3.30 31.32
C SER A 212 -5.37 -2.02 32.09
N SER A 213 -6.41 -2.02 32.91
CA SER A 213 -6.71 -0.89 33.79
C SER A 213 -5.72 -0.90 34.95
N PRO A 214 -5.11 0.24 35.32
CA PRO A 214 -4.32 0.30 36.53
C PRO A 214 -5.24 -0.03 37.72
N SER A 215 -4.84 -1.02 38.53
CA SER A 215 -5.52 -1.27 39.79
C SER A 215 -5.39 -0.01 40.65
N THR A 216 -6.52 0.60 41.01
CA THR A 216 -6.54 1.69 41.97
C THR A 216 -6.08 1.16 43.32
N SER A 217 -4.79 1.29 43.62
CA SER A 217 -4.28 1.17 44.98
C SER A 217 -4.64 2.43 45.75
N THR A 218 -5.84 2.45 46.33
CA THR A 218 -6.12 3.30 47.49
C THR A 218 -6.61 2.43 48.63
N SER A 219 -5.81 2.43 49.69
CA SER A 219 -5.98 1.70 50.93
C SER A 219 -7.24 2.11 51.70
N SER A 220 -8.04 1.14 52.15
CA SER A 220 -8.48 1.07 53.57
C SER A 220 -9.06 -0.30 53.96
N SER A 221 -8.38 -0.92 54.93
CA SER A 221 -8.86 -1.75 56.05
C SER A 221 -9.78 -2.96 55.84
N THR A 222 -9.16 -4.13 56.09
CA THR A 222 -9.61 -5.28 56.92
C THR A 222 -10.85 -6.07 56.53
N CYS A 223 -10.62 -7.29 56.00
CA CYS A 223 -11.18 -8.52 56.58
C CYS A 223 -10.41 -9.78 56.11
N SER A 224 -10.29 -10.75 57.02
CA SER A 224 -9.43 -11.94 57.02
C SER A 224 -9.64 -12.96 55.87
N PRO A 225 -8.68 -13.87 55.62
CA PRO A 225 -8.64 -14.66 54.39
C PRO A 225 -9.52 -15.90 54.50
N SER A 226 -10.33 -16.15 53.47
CA SER A 226 -10.87 -17.48 53.19
C SER A 226 -10.22 -18.01 51.91
N SER A 227 -9.61 -19.17 52.03
CA SER A 227 -8.87 -19.88 51.00
C SER A 227 -9.80 -20.42 49.91
N SER A 228 -9.70 -19.88 48.70
CA SER A 228 -9.93 -20.66 47.48
C SER A 228 -8.98 -20.16 46.40
N ALA A 229 -8.11 -21.05 45.92
CA ALA A 229 -7.17 -20.77 44.86
C ALA A 229 -7.95 -20.68 43.54
N ASN A 230 -7.98 -19.49 42.94
CA ASN A 230 -8.23 -19.25 41.51
C ASN A 230 -7.79 -17.82 41.16
N GLY A 231 -6.48 -17.58 41.14
CA GLY A 231 -5.87 -16.27 40.83
C GLY A 231 -5.53 -16.06 39.34
N GLN A 232 -6.30 -16.63 38.40
CA GLN A 232 -5.95 -16.60 36.96
C GLN A 232 -6.92 -15.80 36.07
N GLY A 233 -7.88 -15.06 36.64
CA GLY A 233 -8.86 -14.25 35.88
C GLY A 233 -8.69 -12.72 35.96
N GLU A 234 -7.80 -12.19 36.80
CA GLU A 234 -7.80 -10.75 37.16
C GLU A 234 -7.00 -9.81 36.24
N VAL A 235 -6.20 -10.32 35.28
CA VAL A 235 -5.22 -9.48 34.55
C VAL A 235 -5.87 -8.44 33.61
N LEU A 236 -7.14 -8.60 33.21
CA LEU A 236 -7.82 -7.71 32.26
C LEU A 236 -9.20 -7.20 32.71
N SER A 237 -9.67 -7.55 33.92
CA SER A 237 -11.03 -7.19 34.35
C SER A 237 -11.18 -5.66 34.47
N GLY A 238 -12.07 -5.06 33.67
CA GLY A 238 -12.32 -3.62 33.61
C GLY A 238 -11.55 -2.86 32.52
N ALA A 239 -10.67 -3.53 31.76
CA ALA A 239 -9.88 -2.94 30.69
C ALA A 239 -10.41 -3.24 29.29
N VAL A 240 -11.16 -4.33 29.12
CA VAL A 240 -11.78 -4.72 27.85
C VAL A 240 -13.21 -4.21 27.84
N LEU A 241 -13.55 -3.38 26.85
CA LEU A 241 -14.84 -2.71 26.74
C LEU A 241 -15.61 -3.22 25.52
N ALA A 242 -16.90 -3.47 25.69
CA ALA A 242 -17.79 -3.83 24.59
C ALA A 242 -18.14 -2.58 23.74
N PRO A 243 -18.43 -2.73 22.44
CA PRO A 243 -18.93 -1.63 21.63
C PRO A 243 -20.15 -0.96 22.27
N GLY A 244 -20.11 0.38 22.40
CA GLY A 244 -21.14 1.19 23.03
C GLY A 244 -20.97 1.41 24.54
N GLU A 245 -20.02 0.75 25.20
CA GLU A 245 -19.68 1.08 26.60
C GLU A 245 -18.91 2.41 26.67
N LEU A 246 -19.08 3.13 27.78
CA LEU A 246 -18.34 4.37 28.01
C LEU A 246 -16.87 4.08 28.32
N VAL A 247 -15.98 4.62 27.48
CA VAL A 247 -14.54 4.64 27.75
C VAL A 247 -14.24 5.64 28.86
N GLY A 248 -14.75 6.86 28.71
CA GLY A 248 -14.54 7.99 29.60
C GLY A 248 -15.02 9.30 28.96
N GLY A 249 -14.73 10.43 29.57
CA GLY A 249 -14.94 11.75 28.97
C GLY A 249 -13.65 12.27 28.32
N LEU A 250 -13.77 13.18 27.35
CA LEU A 250 -12.61 13.88 26.78
C LEU A 250 -11.79 14.55 27.89
N THR A 251 -10.48 14.31 27.87
CA THR A 251 -9.53 15.09 28.67
C THR A 251 -9.56 16.56 28.24
N PRO A 252 -9.11 17.51 29.08
CA PRO A 252 -9.06 18.92 28.70
C PRO A 252 -8.26 19.18 27.40
N SER A 253 -7.13 18.52 27.22
CA SER A 253 -6.30 18.67 26.00
C SER A 253 -6.96 18.04 24.78
N ALA A 254 -7.63 16.88 24.93
CA ALA A 254 -8.41 16.29 23.85
C ALA A 254 -9.60 17.17 23.45
N ALA A 255 -10.29 17.75 24.43
CA ALA A 255 -11.42 18.64 24.21
C ALA A 255 -11.01 19.92 23.44
N GLU A 256 -9.91 20.55 23.83
CA GLU A 256 -9.30 21.67 23.09
C GLU A 256 -8.92 21.25 21.66
N HIS A 257 -8.25 20.12 21.51
CA HIS A 257 -7.87 19.60 20.19
C HIS A 257 -9.08 19.32 19.29
N LEU A 258 -10.18 18.77 19.80
CA LEU A 258 -11.35 18.46 19.00
C LEU A 258 -12.32 19.64 18.82
N GLY A 259 -12.14 20.75 19.55
CA GLY A 259 -13.14 21.83 19.59
C GLY A 259 -14.47 21.36 20.19
N LEU A 260 -14.40 20.56 21.26
CA LEU A 260 -15.57 20.03 21.97
C LEU A 260 -15.45 20.34 23.48
N PRO A 261 -16.56 20.31 24.24
CA PRO A 261 -16.49 20.47 25.69
C PRO A 261 -15.66 19.39 26.39
N ALA A 262 -14.88 19.79 27.41
CA ALA A 262 -14.19 18.83 28.28
C ALA A 262 -15.19 17.90 28.98
N GLY A 263 -14.85 16.62 29.07
CA GLY A 263 -15.74 15.59 29.60
C GLY A 263 -16.79 15.08 28.61
N THR A 264 -16.83 15.54 27.36
CA THR A 264 -17.72 14.95 26.33
C THR A 264 -17.54 13.42 26.30
N PRO A 265 -18.61 12.64 26.49
CA PRO A 265 -18.53 11.18 26.54
C PRO A 265 -17.95 10.56 25.26
N VAL A 266 -17.05 9.59 25.44
CA VAL A 266 -16.46 8.77 24.38
C VAL A 266 -16.91 7.32 24.56
N ALA A 267 -17.62 6.79 23.58
CA ALA A 267 -18.06 5.41 23.53
C ALA A 267 -17.03 4.51 22.83
N GLN A 268 -16.91 3.28 23.30
CA GLN A 268 -16.05 2.27 22.69
C GLN A 268 -16.64 1.86 21.33
N GLY A 269 -15.85 1.94 20.27
CA GLY A 269 -16.15 1.35 18.96
C GLY A 269 -15.43 0.01 18.73
N GLY A 270 -15.03 -0.26 17.50
CA GLY A 270 -14.33 -1.48 17.11
C GLY A 270 -13.65 -1.37 15.75
N ALA A 271 -13.47 -2.53 15.12
CA ALA A 271 -13.07 -2.63 13.73
C ALA A 271 -14.16 -2.04 12.82
N ASP A 272 -13.75 -1.13 11.94
CA ASP A 272 -14.57 -0.41 10.95
C ASP A 272 -15.71 -1.25 10.35
N ALA A 273 -15.42 -2.44 9.84
CA ALA A 273 -16.41 -3.27 9.17
C ALA A 273 -17.45 -3.87 10.13
N PHE A 274 -17.04 -4.21 11.34
CA PHE A 274 -17.93 -4.74 12.38
C PHE A 274 -18.82 -3.64 12.96
N ILE A 275 -18.32 -2.40 13.06
CA ILE A 275 -19.12 -1.24 13.46
C ILE A 275 -20.04 -0.80 12.31
N GLY A 276 -19.57 -0.87 11.07
CA GLY A 276 -20.39 -0.67 9.88
C GLY A 276 -21.53 -1.67 9.77
N MET A 277 -21.39 -2.90 10.29
CA MET A 277 -22.51 -3.84 10.44
C MET A 277 -23.68 -3.24 11.23
N ILE A 278 -23.38 -2.49 12.31
CA ILE A 278 -24.37 -1.77 13.12
C ILE A 278 -25.00 -0.64 12.32
N GLY A 279 -24.19 0.16 11.60
CA GLY A 279 -24.68 1.24 10.74
C GLY A 279 -25.52 0.78 9.55
N LEU A 280 -25.41 -0.50 9.16
CA LEU A 280 -26.30 -1.16 8.21
C LEU A 280 -27.59 -1.70 8.83
N GLY A 281 -27.77 -1.59 10.15
CA GLY A 281 -28.93 -2.15 10.86
C GLY A 281 -28.93 -3.68 10.92
N VAL A 282 -27.75 -4.30 10.69
CA VAL A 282 -27.55 -5.74 10.80
C VAL A 282 -27.18 -6.04 12.24
N VAL A 283 -28.19 -6.25 13.08
CA VAL A 283 -28.04 -6.34 14.55
C VAL A 283 -28.87 -7.46 15.18
N ARG A 284 -29.36 -8.41 14.37
CA ARG A 284 -30.18 -9.56 14.79
C ARG A 284 -29.75 -10.84 14.07
N PRO A 285 -29.84 -12.01 14.73
CA PRO A 285 -29.55 -13.29 14.10
C PRO A 285 -30.26 -13.50 12.75
N GLY A 286 -29.54 -14.09 11.79
CA GLY A 286 -30.01 -14.33 10.42
C GLY A 286 -29.85 -13.14 9.47
N GLN A 287 -29.42 -11.97 9.96
CA GLN A 287 -29.12 -10.82 9.11
C GLN A 287 -27.65 -10.84 8.66
N MET A 288 -27.42 -10.40 7.42
CA MET A 288 -26.09 -10.30 6.84
C MET A 288 -25.78 -8.90 6.34
N ALA A 289 -24.57 -8.44 6.67
CA ALA A 289 -23.95 -7.24 6.11
C ALA A 289 -22.94 -7.63 5.02
N LEU A 290 -22.86 -6.81 3.98
CA LEU A 290 -21.81 -6.86 2.97
C LEU A 290 -21.17 -5.47 2.85
N LEU A 291 -19.98 -5.31 3.41
CA LEU A 291 -19.21 -4.09 3.28
C LEU A 291 -18.26 -4.22 2.10
N THR A 292 -18.32 -3.24 1.18
CA THR A 292 -17.63 -3.31 -0.10
C THR A 292 -16.65 -2.14 -0.29
N GLY A 293 -15.45 -2.44 -0.76
CA GLY A 293 -14.40 -1.44 -0.98
C GLY A 293 -13.29 -2.01 -1.86
N SER A 294 -12.03 -1.73 -1.49
CA SER A 294 -10.87 -2.42 -2.08
C SER A 294 -11.00 -3.95 -1.90
N SER A 295 -11.50 -4.37 -0.74
CA SER A 295 -11.86 -5.74 -0.36
C SER A 295 -13.38 -5.84 -0.07
N HIS A 296 -13.92 -7.05 0.09
CA HIS A 296 -15.28 -7.25 0.60
C HIS A 296 -15.25 -8.01 1.93
N LEU A 297 -16.18 -7.67 2.81
CA LEU A 297 -16.43 -8.39 4.06
C LEU A 297 -17.90 -8.79 4.17
N GLN A 298 -18.15 -10.09 4.34
CA GLN A 298 -19.45 -10.65 4.61
C GLN A 298 -19.56 -10.95 6.11
N LEU A 299 -20.42 -10.23 6.83
CA LEU A 299 -20.62 -10.43 8.28
C LEU A 299 -22.04 -10.95 8.53
N GLY A 300 -22.13 -12.12 9.16
CA GLY A 300 -23.40 -12.76 9.52
C GLY A 300 -23.61 -12.82 11.02
N VAL A 301 -24.82 -12.51 11.48
CA VAL A 301 -25.20 -12.66 12.90
C VAL A 301 -25.84 -14.02 13.11
N VAL A 302 -25.35 -14.78 14.09
CA VAL A 302 -25.89 -16.08 14.49
C VAL A 302 -26.24 -16.10 15.98
N ASP A 303 -27.21 -16.92 16.34
CA ASP A 303 -27.73 -17.09 17.70
C ASP A 303 -26.90 -18.08 18.55
N SER A 304 -26.14 -18.96 17.91
CA SER A 304 -25.23 -19.91 18.56
C SER A 304 -23.85 -19.96 17.88
N GLU A 305 -22.87 -20.55 18.56
CA GLU A 305 -21.58 -20.85 17.94
C GLU A 305 -21.72 -21.66 16.65
N LEU A 306 -21.04 -21.21 15.60
CA LEU A 306 -21.04 -21.81 14.28
C LEU A 306 -19.61 -21.89 13.72
N HIS A 307 -19.14 -23.10 13.48
CA HIS A 307 -17.82 -23.32 12.89
C HIS A 307 -17.95 -24.12 11.61
N GLY A 308 -17.14 -23.78 10.62
CA GLY A 308 -17.06 -24.49 9.36
C GLY A 308 -15.79 -24.12 8.62
N ARG A 309 -15.37 -25.00 7.71
CA ARG A 309 -14.19 -24.75 6.88
C ARG A 309 -14.48 -23.63 5.89
N GLY A 310 -13.57 -22.67 5.78
CA GLY A 310 -13.63 -21.63 4.76
C GLY A 310 -14.47 -20.43 5.15
N PHE A 311 -14.58 -20.13 6.45
CA PHE A 311 -14.98 -18.82 7.00
C PHE A 311 -14.41 -18.66 8.42
N PHE A 312 -14.42 -17.44 8.94
CA PHE A 312 -13.89 -17.10 10.26
C PHE A 312 -15.00 -16.85 11.29
N GLY A 313 -14.60 -16.83 12.55
CA GLY A 313 -15.50 -16.84 13.70
C GLY A 313 -15.72 -18.27 14.23
N THR A 314 -16.60 -18.48 15.19
CA THR A 314 -17.61 -17.54 15.66
C THR A 314 -17.11 -16.58 16.75
N TYR A 315 -17.31 -15.27 16.55
CA TYR A 315 -16.94 -14.22 17.49
C TYR A 315 -18.13 -13.88 18.39
N ARG A 316 -18.14 -14.45 19.60
CA ARG A 316 -19.17 -14.19 20.61
C ARG A 316 -19.00 -12.81 21.22
N ASP A 317 -20.11 -12.10 21.44
CA ASP A 317 -20.18 -10.81 22.15
C ASP A 317 -19.31 -9.69 21.53
N ALA A 318 -18.68 -9.94 20.38
CA ALA A 318 -17.70 -9.04 19.77
C ALA A 318 -18.34 -7.76 19.21
N VAL A 319 -19.61 -7.80 18.83
CA VAL A 319 -20.35 -6.63 18.30
C VAL A 319 -21.56 -6.32 19.17
N LEU A 320 -22.30 -7.36 19.56
CA LEU A 320 -23.53 -7.25 20.35
C LEU A 320 -23.49 -8.27 21.48
N PRO A 321 -23.82 -7.88 22.72
CA PRO A 321 -23.97 -8.81 23.81
C PRO A 321 -24.97 -9.94 23.48
N GLY A 322 -24.58 -11.17 23.78
CA GLY A 322 -25.36 -12.39 23.57
C GLY A 322 -25.44 -12.88 22.12
N CYS A 323 -24.89 -12.15 21.15
CA CYS A 323 -24.88 -12.56 19.75
C CYS A 323 -23.51 -13.12 19.36
N HIS A 324 -23.48 -13.82 18.23
CA HIS A 324 -22.22 -14.23 17.65
C HIS A 324 -22.10 -13.85 16.18
N ILE A 325 -20.87 -13.59 15.73
CA ILE A 325 -20.57 -13.12 14.38
C ILE A 325 -19.70 -14.14 13.64
N ILE A 326 -20.09 -14.45 12.41
CA ILE A 326 -19.28 -15.18 11.44
C ILE A 326 -18.82 -14.22 10.34
N GLU A 327 -17.66 -14.49 9.77
CA GLU A 327 -16.98 -13.59 8.83
C GLU A 327 -16.50 -14.33 7.59
N GLY A 328 -16.79 -13.76 6.42
CA GLY A 328 -16.12 -14.06 5.16
C GLY A 328 -15.39 -12.82 4.65
N GLY A 329 -14.29 -13.03 3.95
CA GLY A 329 -13.52 -11.95 3.33
C GLY A 329 -13.04 -12.29 1.93
N GLN A 330 -13.23 -11.36 0.99
CA GLN A 330 -12.59 -11.38 -0.32
C GLN A 330 -11.52 -10.29 -0.37
N THR A 331 -10.31 -10.63 -0.79
CA THR A 331 -9.15 -9.73 -0.68
C THR A 331 -9.12 -8.68 -1.79
N SER A 332 -9.32 -9.10 -3.05
CA SER A 332 -9.19 -8.22 -4.21
C SER A 332 -10.51 -8.08 -4.95
N THR A 333 -11.22 -7.00 -4.65
CA THR A 333 -12.57 -6.76 -5.21
C THR A 333 -12.57 -5.45 -5.98
N GLY A 334 -12.92 -4.32 -5.36
CA GLY A 334 -12.75 -3.00 -5.97
C GLY A 334 -11.30 -2.72 -6.38
N SER A 335 -10.31 -3.30 -5.71
CA SER A 335 -8.90 -3.18 -6.12
C SER A 335 -8.60 -3.87 -7.45
N ALA A 336 -9.24 -4.99 -7.78
CA ALA A 336 -9.12 -5.65 -9.08
C ALA A 336 -9.78 -4.84 -10.19
N ILE A 337 -10.93 -4.23 -9.90
CA ILE A 337 -11.64 -3.31 -10.82
C ILE A 337 -10.80 -2.05 -11.08
N ALA A 338 -10.22 -1.45 -10.02
CA ALA A 338 -9.33 -0.30 -10.14
C ALA A 338 -8.05 -0.64 -10.91
N TRP A 339 -7.48 -1.83 -10.68
CA TRP A 339 -6.35 -2.34 -11.44
C TRP A 339 -6.68 -2.44 -12.93
N PHE A 340 -7.81 -3.06 -13.30
CA PHE A 340 -8.19 -3.21 -14.69
C PHE A 340 -8.41 -1.85 -15.38
N ARG A 341 -9.12 -0.93 -14.72
CA ARG A 341 -9.31 0.43 -15.23
C ARG A 341 -7.97 1.14 -15.47
N ARG A 342 -7.05 1.06 -14.51
CA ARG A 342 -5.75 1.75 -14.58
C ARG A 342 -4.82 1.15 -15.62
N THR A 343 -4.83 -0.18 -15.77
CA THR A 343 -3.81 -0.91 -16.56
C THR A 343 -4.29 -1.26 -17.96
N CYS A 344 -5.59 -1.47 -18.16
CA CYS A 344 -6.14 -1.96 -19.42
C CYS A 344 -7.01 -0.95 -20.16
N CYS A 345 -7.28 0.22 -19.57
CA CYS A 345 -8.10 1.26 -20.18
C CYS A 345 -7.30 2.55 -20.41
N ALA A 346 -7.78 3.39 -21.33
CA ALA A 346 -7.17 4.68 -21.59
C ALA A 346 -7.26 5.59 -20.35
N PRO A 347 -6.26 6.46 -20.09
CA PRO A 347 -6.35 7.47 -19.04
C PRO A 347 -7.64 8.29 -19.16
N GLY A 348 -8.29 8.55 -18.03
CA GLY A 348 -9.57 9.29 -17.99
C GLY A 348 -10.83 8.45 -18.22
N THR A 349 -10.74 7.18 -18.64
CA THR A 349 -11.90 6.27 -18.73
C THR A 349 -12.64 6.25 -17.39
N SER A 350 -13.95 6.50 -17.36
CA SER A 350 -14.71 6.47 -16.10
C SER A 350 -15.21 5.05 -15.78
N TYR A 351 -15.52 4.77 -14.51
CA TYR A 351 -16.21 3.51 -14.17
C TYR A 351 -17.60 3.42 -14.81
N GLY A 352 -18.27 4.56 -15.04
CA GLY A 352 -19.57 4.62 -15.71
C GLY A 352 -19.50 4.15 -17.16
N ASP A 353 -18.44 4.50 -17.89
CA ASP A 353 -18.24 4.04 -19.27
C ASP A 353 -18.06 2.52 -19.32
N LEU A 354 -17.26 1.97 -18.40
CA LEU A 354 -17.06 0.53 -18.28
C LEU A 354 -18.33 -0.22 -17.88
N ASP A 355 -19.15 0.37 -17.00
CA ASP A 355 -20.46 -0.17 -16.63
C ASP A 355 -21.41 -0.21 -17.84
N LEU A 356 -21.45 0.84 -18.66
CA LEU A 356 -22.28 0.87 -19.87
C LEU A 356 -21.84 -0.23 -20.86
N GLU A 357 -20.55 -0.41 -21.08
CA GLU A 357 -20.04 -1.47 -21.95
C GLU A 357 -20.29 -2.87 -21.40
N ALA A 358 -20.15 -3.07 -20.09
CA ALA A 358 -20.44 -4.33 -19.43
C ALA A 358 -21.94 -4.65 -19.36
N ALA A 359 -22.81 -3.64 -19.42
CA ALA A 359 -24.26 -3.82 -19.45
C ALA A 359 -24.74 -4.44 -20.77
N GLU A 360 -24.04 -4.18 -21.89
CA GLU A 360 -24.32 -4.80 -23.20
C GLU A 360 -23.93 -6.29 -23.26
N VAL A 361 -23.16 -6.77 -22.29
CA VAL A 361 -22.72 -8.17 -22.20
C VAL A 361 -23.72 -9.00 -21.37
N PRO A 362 -24.24 -10.12 -21.90
CA PRO A 362 -25.22 -10.93 -21.18
C PRO A 362 -24.62 -11.65 -19.96
N PRO A 363 -25.45 -12.05 -18.98
CA PRO A 363 -25.03 -12.86 -17.84
C PRO A 363 -24.18 -14.08 -18.21
N GLY A 364 -23.08 -14.28 -17.50
CA GLY A 364 -22.13 -15.36 -17.76
C GLY A 364 -21.10 -15.04 -18.84
N CYS A 365 -21.04 -13.77 -19.25
CA CYS A 365 -20.01 -13.15 -20.07
C CYS A 365 -19.61 -13.97 -21.31
N GLU A 366 -20.60 -14.59 -21.96
CA GLU A 366 -20.42 -15.42 -23.16
C GLU A 366 -19.35 -16.51 -23.02
N GLY A 367 -19.12 -16.99 -21.78
CA GLY A 367 -18.15 -18.03 -21.46
C GLY A 367 -16.81 -17.54 -20.94
N LEU A 368 -16.54 -16.23 -20.94
CA LEU A 368 -15.37 -15.65 -20.27
C LEU A 368 -15.56 -15.70 -18.75
N LEU A 369 -14.57 -16.23 -18.05
CA LEU A 369 -14.53 -16.26 -16.59
C LEU A 369 -13.32 -15.50 -16.06
N ALA A 370 -13.49 -14.87 -14.90
CA ALA A 370 -12.39 -14.33 -14.13
C ALA A 370 -12.28 -15.02 -12.77
N LEU A 371 -11.07 -15.10 -12.24
CA LEU A 371 -10.76 -15.44 -10.85
C LEU A 371 -10.28 -14.16 -10.17
N ASP A 372 -10.96 -13.72 -9.10
CA ASP A 372 -10.75 -12.42 -8.43
C ASP A 372 -9.56 -12.42 -7.45
N HIS A 373 -8.73 -13.45 -7.43
CA HIS A 373 -7.69 -13.66 -6.41
C HIS A 373 -6.38 -12.87 -6.65
N PHE A 374 -6.46 -11.61 -7.07
CA PHE A 374 -5.28 -10.82 -7.48
C PHE A 374 -4.25 -10.60 -6.35
N GLN A 375 -4.68 -10.66 -5.09
CA GLN A 375 -3.82 -10.60 -3.89
C GLN A 375 -4.01 -11.86 -3.02
N GLY A 376 -4.23 -13.02 -3.64
CA GLY A 376 -4.59 -14.25 -2.93
C GLY A 376 -6.08 -14.34 -2.61
N ASN A 377 -6.46 -15.40 -1.88
CA ASN A 377 -7.82 -15.62 -1.42
C ASN A 377 -7.84 -15.81 0.11
N ARG A 378 -8.76 -15.13 0.81
CA ARG A 378 -9.05 -15.38 2.23
C ARG A 378 -10.15 -16.42 2.38
N THR A 379 -11.33 -16.17 1.82
CA THR A 379 -12.50 -17.04 1.99
C THR A 379 -13.00 -17.50 0.61
N PRO A 380 -13.33 -18.80 0.40
CA PRO A 380 -13.27 -19.91 1.36
C PRO A 380 -11.97 -20.73 1.33
N HIS A 381 -11.02 -20.40 0.46
CA HIS A 381 -9.85 -21.27 0.21
C HIS A 381 -8.68 -20.99 1.15
N THR A 382 -8.55 -19.73 1.55
CA THR A 382 -7.49 -19.23 2.44
C THR A 382 -6.09 -19.58 1.94
N ASP A 383 -5.81 -19.10 0.74
CA ASP A 383 -4.59 -19.34 -0.02
C ASP A 383 -3.97 -18.01 -0.49
N ALA A 384 -2.86 -17.62 0.16
CA ALA A 384 -2.10 -16.43 -0.17
C ALA A 384 -1.34 -16.53 -1.51
N LEU A 385 -1.15 -17.75 -2.05
CA LEU A 385 -0.48 -17.98 -3.32
C LEU A 385 -1.42 -17.94 -4.52
N SER A 386 -2.74 -17.99 -4.31
CA SER A 386 -3.71 -17.88 -5.39
C SER A 386 -3.55 -16.57 -6.17
N ARG A 387 -3.78 -16.59 -7.49
CA ARG A 387 -3.61 -15.42 -8.36
C ARG A 387 -4.83 -15.21 -9.25
N GLY A 388 -5.04 -13.95 -9.64
CA GLY A 388 -6.08 -13.57 -10.59
C GLY A 388 -5.85 -14.23 -11.95
N ALA A 389 -6.93 -14.61 -12.63
CA ALA A 389 -6.88 -15.26 -13.94
C ALA A 389 -8.07 -14.87 -14.81
N LEU A 390 -7.87 -14.84 -16.12
CA LEU A 390 -8.93 -14.75 -17.12
C LEU A 390 -8.90 -16.04 -17.95
N VAL A 391 -10.02 -16.75 -18.01
CA VAL A 391 -10.11 -18.07 -18.64
C VAL A 391 -11.26 -18.08 -19.65
N GLY A 392 -10.99 -18.56 -20.87
CA GLY A 392 -12.00 -18.66 -21.93
C GLY A 392 -12.03 -17.47 -22.90
N LEU A 393 -10.93 -16.73 -23.04
CA LEU A 393 -10.83 -15.64 -24.02
C LEU A 393 -11.01 -16.13 -25.47
N THR A 394 -11.67 -15.31 -26.28
CA THR A 394 -11.82 -15.46 -27.74
C THR A 394 -11.59 -14.08 -28.39
N LEU A 395 -11.37 -14.05 -29.71
CA LEU A 395 -11.19 -12.77 -30.44
C LEU A 395 -12.44 -11.87 -30.45
N LYS A 396 -13.61 -12.37 -30.02
CA LYS A 396 -14.83 -11.59 -29.87
C LYS A 396 -14.81 -10.69 -28.63
N HIS A 397 -14.12 -11.10 -27.57
CA HIS A 397 -14.22 -10.43 -26.28
C HIS A 397 -13.52 -9.07 -26.31
N GLY A 398 -14.27 -8.03 -25.92
CA GLY A 398 -13.76 -6.67 -25.75
C GLY A 398 -13.52 -6.32 -24.28
N ARG A 399 -13.17 -5.06 -24.01
CA ARG A 399 -12.94 -4.59 -22.62
C ARG A 399 -14.21 -4.67 -21.75
N GLY A 400 -15.39 -4.43 -22.31
CA GLY A 400 -16.67 -4.62 -21.63
C GLY A 400 -16.88 -6.04 -21.12
N HIS A 401 -16.49 -7.06 -21.90
CA HIS A 401 -16.52 -8.47 -21.46
C HIS A 401 -15.56 -8.71 -20.29
N VAL A 402 -14.32 -8.24 -20.40
CA VAL A 402 -13.33 -8.43 -19.32
C VAL A 402 -13.79 -7.75 -18.03
N PHE A 403 -14.31 -6.52 -18.14
CA PHE A 403 -14.86 -5.80 -17.01
C PHE A 403 -16.06 -6.54 -16.39
N ARG A 404 -17.03 -6.95 -17.20
CA ARG A 404 -18.18 -7.76 -16.76
C ARG A 404 -17.74 -9.05 -16.06
N ALA A 405 -16.78 -9.77 -16.63
CA ALA A 405 -16.25 -11.00 -16.04
C ALA A 405 -15.61 -10.76 -14.67
N LEU A 406 -14.91 -9.64 -14.47
CA LEU A 406 -14.37 -9.25 -13.16
C LEU A 406 -15.50 -8.95 -12.16
N LEU A 407 -16.52 -8.17 -12.53
CA LEU A 407 -17.69 -7.90 -11.68
C LEU A 407 -18.40 -9.21 -11.28
N GLU A 408 -18.63 -10.09 -12.25
CA GLU A 408 -19.25 -11.40 -12.04
C GLU A 408 -18.39 -12.31 -11.16
N SER A 409 -17.06 -12.27 -11.29
CA SER A 409 -16.16 -13.06 -10.45
C SER A 409 -16.20 -12.65 -8.98
N VAL A 410 -16.26 -11.34 -8.69
CA VAL A 410 -16.38 -10.85 -7.31
C VAL A 410 -17.73 -11.27 -6.71
N ALA A 411 -18.82 -11.13 -7.48
CA ALA A 411 -20.13 -11.59 -7.06
C ALA A 411 -20.18 -13.11 -6.86
N ALA A 412 -19.51 -13.88 -7.73
CA ALA A 412 -19.42 -15.34 -7.62
C ALA A 412 -18.63 -15.77 -6.38
N GLY A 413 -17.54 -15.06 -6.05
CA GLY A 413 -16.81 -15.24 -4.80
C GLY A 413 -17.69 -14.99 -3.57
N SER A 414 -18.48 -13.91 -3.55
CA SER A 414 -19.47 -13.65 -2.51
C SER A 414 -20.50 -14.78 -2.40
N ALA A 415 -21.07 -15.22 -3.52
CA ALA A 415 -22.04 -16.32 -3.55
C ALA A 415 -21.43 -17.66 -3.08
N LEU A 416 -20.15 -17.92 -3.39
CA LEU A 416 -19.43 -19.10 -2.92
C LEU A 416 -19.21 -19.07 -1.40
N ILE A 417 -18.91 -17.90 -0.83
CA ILE A 417 -18.81 -17.69 0.61
C ILE A 417 -20.17 -17.96 1.28
N LEU A 418 -21.26 -17.41 0.73
CA LEU A 418 -22.62 -17.65 1.22
C LEU A 418 -22.98 -19.14 1.21
N ARG A 419 -22.60 -19.87 0.16
CA ARG A 419 -22.81 -21.32 0.08
C ARG A 419 -21.98 -22.07 1.10
N THR A 420 -20.76 -21.63 1.35
CA THR A 420 -19.89 -22.20 2.39
C THR A 420 -20.52 -22.01 3.78
N MET A 421 -20.91 -20.79 4.13
CA MET A 421 -21.63 -20.50 5.39
C MET A 421 -22.96 -21.27 5.47
N SER A 422 -23.63 -21.42 4.33
CA SER A 422 -24.85 -22.21 4.22
C SER A 422 -24.61 -23.69 4.49
N SER A 423 -23.52 -24.27 4.03
CA SER A 423 -23.20 -25.67 4.36
C SER A 423 -23.03 -25.90 5.86
N ALA A 424 -22.64 -24.86 6.62
CA ALA A 424 -22.56 -24.89 8.07
C ALA A 424 -23.88 -24.58 8.81
N GLY A 425 -24.93 -24.13 8.11
CA GLY A 425 -26.27 -23.90 8.69
C GLY A 425 -26.75 -22.45 8.67
N TYR A 426 -25.94 -21.50 8.21
CA TYR A 426 -26.34 -20.09 8.14
C TYR A 426 -27.14 -19.80 6.85
N ARG A 427 -28.36 -19.26 6.95
CA ARG A 427 -29.21 -18.89 5.78
C ARG A 427 -29.74 -17.46 5.93
N PRO A 428 -29.07 -16.44 5.39
CA PRO A 428 -29.62 -15.10 5.39
C PRO A 428 -30.79 -15.00 4.39
N GLN A 429 -31.77 -14.14 4.69
CA GLN A 429 -32.90 -13.86 3.79
C GLN A 429 -32.65 -12.68 2.84
N SER A 430 -31.72 -11.81 3.20
CA SER A 430 -31.31 -10.64 2.42
C SER A 430 -29.89 -10.22 2.84
N ILE A 431 -29.24 -9.42 2.01
CA ILE A 431 -27.93 -8.83 2.31
C ILE A 431 -28.11 -7.32 2.39
N THR A 432 -27.69 -6.68 3.48
CA THR A 432 -27.63 -5.22 3.54
C THR A 432 -26.22 -4.77 3.19
N LEU A 433 -26.09 -3.87 2.22
CA LEU A 433 -24.81 -3.53 1.59
C LEU A 433 -24.47 -2.05 1.75
N ALA A 434 -23.18 -1.76 1.98
CA ALA A 434 -22.60 -0.43 1.87
C ALA A 434 -21.28 -0.45 1.06
N GLY A 435 -20.86 0.74 0.63
CA GLY A 435 -19.56 0.98 0.02
C GLY A 435 -19.55 0.96 -1.50
N GLY A 436 -18.39 0.63 -2.10
CA GLY A 436 -18.08 0.88 -3.50
C GLY A 436 -19.08 0.31 -4.52
N VAL A 437 -19.62 -0.88 -4.26
CA VAL A 437 -20.59 -1.55 -5.13
C VAL A 437 -21.90 -0.76 -5.26
N ALA A 438 -22.31 -0.05 -4.20
CA ALA A 438 -23.57 0.71 -4.18
C ALA A 438 -23.65 1.81 -5.25
N ARG A 439 -22.51 2.19 -5.84
CA ARG A 439 -22.40 3.22 -6.90
C ARG A 439 -22.65 2.68 -8.30
N SER A 440 -22.70 1.36 -8.49
CA SER A 440 -22.93 0.71 -9.78
C SER A 440 -24.26 -0.06 -9.75
N PRO A 441 -25.32 0.44 -10.42
CA PRO A 441 -26.59 -0.29 -10.54
C PRO A 441 -26.41 -1.67 -11.19
N LEU A 442 -25.51 -1.78 -12.17
CA LEU A 442 -25.20 -3.04 -12.82
C LEU A 442 -24.60 -4.04 -11.83
N TRP A 443 -23.58 -3.61 -11.09
CA TRP A 443 -22.87 -4.49 -10.17
C TRP A 443 -23.76 -4.93 -9.00
N LEU A 444 -24.62 -4.04 -8.51
CA LEU A 444 -25.67 -4.37 -7.55
C LEU A 444 -26.58 -5.49 -8.06
N GLN A 445 -27.08 -5.38 -9.30
CA GLN A 445 -27.94 -6.41 -9.88
C GLN A 445 -27.20 -7.74 -10.05
N ILE A 446 -25.94 -7.71 -10.54
CA ILE A 446 -25.09 -8.92 -10.65
C ILE A 446 -24.91 -9.60 -9.28
N HIS A 447 -24.63 -8.84 -8.22
CA HIS A 447 -24.51 -9.40 -6.87
C HIS A 447 -25.83 -10.01 -6.39
N ALA A 448 -26.98 -9.34 -6.60
CA ALA A 448 -28.29 -9.86 -6.23
C ALA A 448 -28.57 -11.20 -6.95
N ASP A 449 -28.38 -11.22 -8.26
CA ASP A 449 -28.67 -12.38 -9.12
C ASP A 449 -27.73 -13.55 -8.84
N MET A 450 -26.42 -13.29 -8.67
CA MET A 450 -25.42 -14.33 -8.41
C MET A 450 -25.62 -14.97 -7.03
N CYS A 451 -25.94 -14.16 -6.01
CA CYS A 451 -26.23 -14.65 -4.66
C CYS A 451 -27.63 -15.26 -4.54
N GLY A 452 -28.57 -14.88 -5.41
CA GLY A 452 -29.98 -15.26 -5.33
C GLY A 452 -30.69 -14.65 -4.12
N LEU A 453 -30.25 -13.49 -3.64
CA LEU A 453 -30.78 -12.82 -2.46
C LEU A 453 -31.03 -11.33 -2.74
N PRO A 454 -32.11 -10.73 -2.18
CA PRO A 454 -32.32 -9.29 -2.23
C PRO A 454 -31.16 -8.53 -1.57
N LEU A 455 -30.73 -7.43 -2.20
CA LEU A 455 -29.78 -6.48 -1.63
C LEU A 455 -30.51 -5.25 -1.11
N ARG A 456 -30.23 -4.85 0.12
CA ARG A 456 -30.78 -3.64 0.75
C ARG A 456 -29.70 -2.57 0.85
N LEU A 457 -30.05 -1.35 0.44
CA LEU A 457 -29.20 -0.17 0.51
C LEU A 457 -29.78 0.79 1.55
N THR A 458 -28.93 1.22 2.47
CA THR A 458 -29.28 2.22 3.47
C THR A 458 -29.11 3.62 2.92
N ARG A 459 -29.93 4.55 3.43
CA ARG A 459 -29.85 5.97 3.09
C ARG A 459 -28.49 6.59 3.41
N CYS A 460 -27.92 6.23 4.56
CA CYS A 460 -26.54 6.58 4.86
C CYS A 460 -25.62 5.59 4.15
N GLY A 461 -24.83 6.08 3.20
CA GLY A 461 -23.84 5.26 2.49
C GLY A 461 -22.57 4.98 3.31
N ASP A 462 -22.29 5.78 4.33
CA ASP A 462 -21.15 5.62 5.24
C ASP A 462 -21.57 4.85 6.49
N ALA A 463 -21.61 3.53 6.34
CA ALA A 463 -22.06 2.63 7.40
C ALA A 463 -21.18 2.68 8.67
N PRO A 464 -19.83 2.69 8.61
CA PRO A 464 -18.99 2.75 9.82
C PRO A 464 -19.31 3.99 10.68
N MET A 465 -19.29 5.19 10.08
CA MET A 465 -19.64 6.43 10.80
C MET A 465 -21.03 6.39 11.44
N LEU A 466 -22.05 5.87 10.75
CA LEU A 466 -23.39 5.73 11.34
C LEU A 466 -23.40 4.68 12.47
N GLY A 467 -22.64 3.61 12.35
CA GLY A 467 -22.43 2.62 13.41
C GLY A 467 -21.83 3.26 14.66
N CYS A 468 -20.80 4.09 14.52
CA CYS A 468 -20.25 4.87 15.61
C CYS A 468 -21.27 5.84 16.23
N ALA A 469 -22.04 6.55 15.41
CA ALA A 469 -23.08 7.44 15.91
C ALA A 469 -24.14 6.69 16.75
N ILE A 470 -24.55 5.49 16.30
CA ILE A 470 -25.44 4.60 17.05
C ILE A 470 -24.84 4.23 18.40
N LEU A 471 -23.56 3.81 18.44
CA LEU A 471 -22.88 3.44 19.67
C LEU A 471 -22.74 4.63 20.63
N ALA A 472 -22.40 5.81 20.11
CA ALA A 472 -22.33 7.05 20.88
C ALA A 472 -23.69 7.40 21.49
N ALA A 473 -24.79 7.27 20.73
CA ALA A 473 -26.14 7.55 21.20
C ALA A 473 -26.58 6.59 22.32
N VAL A 474 -26.25 5.29 22.19
CA VAL A 474 -26.53 4.28 23.23
C VAL A 474 -25.74 4.55 24.49
N ALA A 475 -24.46 4.92 24.37
CA ALA A 475 -23.58 5.16 25.52
C ALA A 475 -24.06 6.28 26.46
N VAL A 476 -24.84 7.23 25.95
CA VAL A 476 -25.44 8.34 26.73
C VAL A 476 -26.95 8.21 26.94
N GLY A 477 -27.50 7.02 26.69
CA GLY A 477 -28.90 6.71 26.97
C GLY A 477 -29.90 7.44 26.10
N MET A 478 -29.54 7.86 24.88
CA MET A 478 -30.52 8.30 23.88
C MET A 478 -31.40 7.14 23.39
N TYR A 479 -30.86 5.92 23.48
CA TYR A 479 -31.53 4.67 23.16
C TYR A 479 -31.11 3.59 24.17
N ASP A 480 -32.03 2.68 24.50
CA ASP A 480 -31.80 1.63 25.50
C ASP A 480 -30.84 0.54 25.03
N SER A 481 -30.69 0.37 23.72
CA SER A 481 -29.88 -0.69 23.11
C SER A 481 -29.45 -0.33 21.69
N VAL A 482 -28.37 -0.97 21.22
CA VAL A 482 -27.90 -0.87 19.83
C VAL A 482 -29.00 -1.25 18.85
N GLN A 483 -29.82 -2.26 19.16
CA GLN A 483 -30.92 -2.69 18.32
C GLN A 483 -32.02 -1.63 18.21
N SER A 484 -32.37 -0.96 19.32
CA SER A 484 -33.36 0.14 19.31
C SER A 484 -32.85 1.39 18.58
N ALA A 485 -31.57 1.72 18.76
CA ALA A 485 -30.92 2.83 18.07
C ALA A 485 -30.82 2.57 16.56
N ALA A 486 -30.37 1.38 16.16
CA ALA A 486 -30.29 1.01 14.75
C ALA A 486 -31.66 1.03 14.05
N ALA A 487 -32.72 0.56 14.73
CA ALA A 487 -34.08 0.62 14.19
C ALA A 487 -34.59 2.06 13.96
N ALA A 488 -34.10 3.04 14.73
CA ALA A 488 -34.48 4.44 14.62
C ALA A 488 -33.57 5.26 13.69
N MET A 489 -32.27 4.92 13.64
CA MET A 489 -31.25 5.69 12.92
C MET A 489 -30.93 5.14 11.53
N VAL A 490 -31.16 3.85 11.28
CA VAL A 490 -30.91 3.22 9.98
C VAL A 490 -32.21 3.14 9.18
N ALA A 491 -32.20 3.75 7.99
CA ALA A 491 -33.31 3.65 7.05
C ALA A 491 -32.85 2.95 5.76
N VAL A 492 -33.54 1.87 5.38
CA VAL A 492 -33.40 1.25 4.06
C VAL A 492 -34.10 2.13 3.04
N GLU A 493 -33.36 2.60 2.05
CA GLU A 493 -33.88 3.50 1.00
C GLU A 493 -34.26 2.75 -0.27
N ARG A 494 -33.50 1.70 -0.60
CA ARG A 494 -33.68 0.94 -1.83
C ARG A 494 -33.43 -0.54 -1.60
N GLU A 495 -34.22 -1.37 -2.28
CA GLU A 495 -33.98 -2.81 -2.39
C GLU A 495 -33.78 -3.18 -3.87
N VAL A 496 -32.81 -4.06 -4.12
CA VAL A 496 -32.55 -4.66 -5.43
C VAL A 496 -32.89 -6.13 -5.33
N THR A 497 -33.94 -6.54 -6.04
CA THR A 497 -34.42 -7.93 -6.05
C THR A 497 -33.71 -8.71 -7.15
N PRO A 498 -33.32 -9.98 -6.90
CA PRO A 498 -32.73 -10.82 -7.92
C PRO A 498 -33.73 -11.13 -9.05
N ASP A 499 -33.26 -11.10 -10.30
CA ASP A 499 -34.01 -11.56 -11.47
C ASP A 499 -33.96 -13.10 -11.56
N PRO A 500 -35.10 -13.82 -11.46
CA PRO A 500 -35.13 -15.27 -11.55
C PRO A 500 -34.46 -15.86 -12.79
N ALA A 501 -34.53 -15.18 -13.94
CA ALA A 501 -33.90 -15.65 -15.18
C ALA A 501 -32.37 -15.54 -15.10
N ALA A 502 -31.86 -14.41 -14.59
CA ALA A 502 -30.44 -14.20 -14.37
C ALA A 502 -29.88 -15.15 -13.29
N VAL A 503 -30.61 -15.35 -12.19
CA VAL A 503 -30.25 -16.33 -11.13
C VAL A 503 -30.05 -17.72 -11.73
N ALA A 504 -30.95 -18.17 -12.61
CA ALA A 504 -30.85 -19.46 -13.27
C ALA A 504 -29.62 -19.53 -14.19
N ALA A 505 -29.35 -18.48 -14.96
CA ALA A 505 -28.17 -18.39 -15.83
C ALA A 505 -26.86 -18.42 -15.00
N TYR A 506 -26.83 -17.69 -13.88
CA TYR A 506 -25.65 -17.59 -13.03
C TYR A 506 -25.33 -18.88 -12.26
N GLN A 507 -26.27 -19.82 -12.10
CA GLN A 507 -25.95 -21.12 -11.48
C GLN A 507 -24.81 -21.83 -12.22
N GLN A 508 -24.83 -21.82 -13.56
CA GLN A 508 -23.78 -22.43 -14.36
C GLN A 508 -22.46 -21.66 -14.27
N THR A 509 -22.52 -20.33 -14.24
CA THR A 509 -21.34 -19.47 -14.08
C THR A 509 -20.68 -19.69 -12.72
N LEU A 510 -21.47 -19.74 -11.64
CA LEU A 510 -20.97 -19.99 -10.28
C LEU A 510 -20.33 -21.38 -10.16
N ALA A 511 -20.96 -22.42 -10.74
CA ALA A 511 -20.38 -23.76 -10.76
C ALA A 511 -19.02 -23.81 -11.48
N ARG A 512 -18.90 -23.11 -12.62
CA ARG A 512 -17.64 -23.00 -13.35
C ARG A 512 -16.60 -22.18 -12.59
N TYR A 513 -16.98 -21.05 -12.01
CA TYR A 513 -16.11 -20.21 -11.16
C TYR A 513 -15.55 -21.03 -9.99
N ALA A 514 -16.40 -21.78 -9.27
CA ALA A 514 -15.97 -22.63 -8.15
C ALA A 514 -14.97 -23.73 -8.59
N ALA A 515 -15.04 -24.19 -9.84
CA ALA A 515 -14.11 -25.16 -10.40
C ALA A 515 -12.77 -24.55 -10.87
N LEU A 516 -12.68 -23.22 -11.06
CA LEU A 516 -11.45 -22.55 -11.51
C LEU A 516 -10.32 -22.71 -10.50
N TYR A 517 -10.60 -22.43 -9.21
CA TYR A 517 -9.54 -22.45 -8.20
C TYR A 517 -8.88 -23.83 -8.07
N PRO A 518 -9.62 -24.96 -7.88
CA PRO A 518 -9.00 -26.28 -7.83
C PRO A 518 -8.20 -26.65 -9.07
N ALA A 519 -8.61 -26.18 -10.26
CA ALA A 519 -7.90 -26.45 -11.51
C ALA A 519 -6.59 -25.65 -11.62
N LEU A 520 -6.55 -24.42 -11.11
CA LEU A 520 -5.38 -23.54 -11.20
C LEU A 520 -4.45 -23.63 -9.98
N ALA A 521 -4.94 -24.08 -8.83
CA ALA A 521 -4.16 -24.18 -7.60
C ALA A 521 -2.84 -24.96 -7.75
N PRO A 522 -2.78 -26.12 -8.44
CA PRO A 522 -1.49 -26.81 -8.65
C PRO A 522 -0.42 -25.93 -9.30
N ILE A 523 -0.83 -25.08 -10.26
CA ILE A 523 0.07 -24.15 -10.97
C ILE A 523 0.58 -23.06 -10.02
N PHE A 524 -0.32 -22.44 -9.25
CA PHE A 524 0.05 -21.38 -8.29
C PHE A 524 1.01 -21.86 -7.20
N HIS A 525 0.91 -23.13 -6.83
CA HIS A 525 1.74 -23.76 -5.79
C HIS A 525 3.01 -24.43 -6.36
N GLY A 526 3.30 -24.26 -7.65
CA GLY A 526 4.48 -24.84 -8.30
C GLY A 526 4.49 -26.38 -8.30
N LYS A 527 3.33 -27.02 -8.18
CA LYS A 527 3.22 -28.49 -8.24
C LYS A 527 3.16 -28.90 -9.70
N GLU A 528 4.12 -29.72 -10.13
CA GLU A 528 4.08 -30.32 -11.47
C GLU A 528 2.77 -31.08 -11.67
N PRO A 529 2.03 -30.86 -12.77
CA PRO A 529 0.84 -31.64 -13.07
C PRO A 529 1.24 -33.11 -13.24
N ALA A 530 0.49 -34.02 -12.62
CA ALA A 530 0.78 -35.46 -12.55
C ALA A 530 0.84 -36.21 -13.90
N THR A 531 0.74 -35.51 -15.03
CA THR A 531 0.64 -36.10 -16.38
C THR A 531 1.45 -35.39 -17.47
N ALA A 532 2.27 -34.37 -17.16
CA ALA A 532 3.09 -33.71 -18.17
C ALA A 532 4.56 -33.61 -17.74
N THR A 533 5.23 -34.76 -17.63
CA THR A 533 6.68 -34.81 -17.82
C THR A 533 6.96 -34.53 -19.30
N LEU A 534 7.09 -33.24 -19.66
CA LEU A 534 7.84 -32.88 -20.84
C LEU A 534 9.26 -33.37 -20.60
N ASP A 535 9.67 -34.44 -21.27
CA ASP A 535 11.05 -34.93 -21.18
C ASP A 535 11.97 -33.80 -21.67
N PRO A 536 12.80 -33.20 -20.81
CA PRO A 536 13.71 -32.13 -21.23
C PRO A 536 14.77 -32.62 -22.23
N ARG A 537 14.86 -33.95 -22.45
CA ARG A 537 15.70 -34.60 -23.47
C ARG A 537 14.94 -35.01 -24.73
N ALA A 538 13.61 -34.82 -24.78
CA ALA A 538 12.86 -35.08 -25.99
C ALA A 538 13.31 -34.08 -27.08
N PRO A 539 13.80 -34.57 -28.23
CA PRO A 539 14.22 -33.68 -29.30
C PRO A 539 13.02 -32.87 -29.79
N LEU A 540 13.17 -31.54 -29.85
CA LEU A 540 12.23 -30.67 -30.54
C LEU A 540 12.14 -31.16 -32.01
N PRO A 541 10.95 -31.27 -32.61
CA PRO A 541 10.77 -31.88 -33.94
C PRO A 541 11.41 -31.10 -35.11
N PHE A 542 12.22 -30.08 -34.82
CA PHE A 542 12.96 -29.29 -35.80
C PHE A 542 14.41 -29.10 -35.35
N SER A 543 15.23 -30.15 -35.42
CA SER A 543 16.68 -30.00 -35.42
C SER A 543 17.31 -31.04 -36.34
N ALA A 544 17.46 -30.66 -37.61
CA ALA A 544 18.34 -31.32 -38.56
C ALA A 544 19.10 -30.25 -39.34
N VAL A 545 20.07 -29.63 -38.69
CA VAL A 545 21.21 -29.04 -39.40
C VAL A 545 22.43 -29.87 -38.96
N PRO A 546 23.11 -30.59 -39.88
CA PRO A 546 24.26 -31.39 -39.50
C PRO A 546 25.44 -30.46 -39.16
N PRO A 547 26.30 -30.85 -38.20
CA PRO A 547 27.43 -30.02 -37.80
C PRO A 547 28.52 -29.98 -38.90
N PRO A 548 29.23 -28.84 -39.06
CA PRO A 548 30.42 -28.80 -39.89
C PRO A 548 31.59 -29.55 -39.24
N SER A 549 32.40 -30.19 -40.08
CA SER A 549 33.53 -31.04 -39.73
C SER A 549 34.69 -30.29 -39.08
N SER A 550 35.19 -30.89 -38.00
CA SER A 550 36.55 -30.87 -37.42
C SER A 550 37.60 -29.94 -38.04
N ALA A 551 38.12 -29.02 -37.23
CA ALA A 551 39.52 -28.60 -37.25
C ALA A 551 40.01 -28.40 -35.81
N ASP A 552 41.15 -29.02 -35.50
CA ASP A 552 41.77 -29.15 -34.18
C ASP A 552 42.32 -27.83 -33.58
N PRO A 553 42.55 -27.79 -32.24
CA PRO A 553 42.91 -26.57 -31.50
C PRO A 553 44.43 -26.38 -31.37
N PRO A 554 44.89 -25.19 -30.94
CA PRO A 554 46.12 -25.12 -30.16
C PRO A 554 45.91 -24.53 -28.76
N ASN A 555 46.40 -25.33 -27.80
CA ASN A 555 46.90 -25.04 -26.47
C ASN A 555 47.22 -23.58 -26.10
N GLY A 556 46.93 -23.23 -24.84
CA GLY A 556 47.55 -22.07 -24.18
C GLY A 556 47.01 -21.74 -22.79
N THR A 557 47.44 -22.52 -21.79
CA THR A 557 47.65 -22.17 -20.37
C THR A 557 47.17 -20.80 -19.84
N HIS A 558 46.27 -20.84 -18.86
CA HIS A 558 46.06 -19.76 -17.89
C HIS A 558 47.29 -19.57 -16.99
N PRO A 559 47.57 -18.31 -16.58
CA PRO A 559 47.91 -18.09 -15.18
C PRO A 559 47.02 -17.01 -14.54
N CYS A 560 46.55 -17.31 -13.34
CA CYS A 560 46.09 -16.32 -12.38
C CYS A 560 47.26 -15.42 -11.94
N GLY A 561 47.03 -14.11 -11.87
CA GLY A 561 47.96 -13.15 -11.28
C GLY A 561 47.35 -11.76 -11.24
N GLY A 562 47.14 -11.23 -10.03
CA GLY A 562 46.58 -9.90 -9.78
C GLY A 562 47.51 -8.76 -10.18
N GLY A 563 46.90 -7.60 -10.43
CA GLY A 563 47.59 -6.34 -10.66
C GLY A 563 46.58 -5.21 -10.79
N ALA A 564 46.53 -4.33 -9.80
CA ALA A 564 45.89 -3.04 -9.92
C ALA A 564 46.66 -2.20 -10.95
N ALA A 565 45.98 -1.69 -11.98
CA ALA A 565 46.52 -0.64 -12.84
C ALA A 565 45.40 0.11 -13.58
N ASN A 566 45.43 1.43 -13.45
CA ASN A 566 44.77 2.40 -14.32
C ASN A 566 44.93 2.03 -15.81
N GLY A 567 43.83 2.07 -16.56
CA GLY A 567 43.85 1.92 -18.01
C GLY A 567 42.54 2.36 -18.64
N ALA A 568 42.54 3.55 -19.26
CA ALA A 568 41.50 3.97 -20.17
C ALA A 568 41.35 2.95 -21.30
N HIS A 569 40.34 2.08 -21.22
CA HIS A 569 39.97 1.19 -22.30
C HIS A 569 39.40 2.01 -23.45
N ARG A 570 40.22 2.27 -24.47
CA ARG A 570 39.75 2.67 -25.79
C ARG A 570 38.93 1.51 -26.36
N TYR A 571 37.61 1.63 -26.35
CA TYR A 571 36.71 0.72 -27.07
C TYR A 571 36.94 0.90 -28.57
N GLY A 572 37.85 0.10 -29.13
CA GLY A 572 38.13 0.09 -30.57
C GLY A 572 36.92 -0.47 -31.32
N GLY A 573 36.17 0.39 -32.01
CA GLY A 573 35.24 0.07 -33.11
C GLY A 573 34.06 -0.88 -32.84
N ALA A 574 34.00 -1.55 -31.69
CA ALA A 574 32.98 -2.55 -31.38
C ALA A 574 31.77 -1.89 -30.69
N VAL A 575 30.57 -2.19 -31.21
CA VAL A 575 29.29 -1.76 -30.63
C VAL A 575 28.86 -2.77 -29.59
N LEU A 576 28.62 -2.31 -28.36
CA LEU A 576 28.19 -3.12 -27.23
C LEU A 576 26.68 -3.35 -27.27
N VAL A 577 26.24 -4.55 -26.91
CA VAL A 577 24.81 -4.90 -26.82
C VAL A 577 24.42 -5.07 -25.36
N ALA A 578 23.37 -4.37 -24.95
CA ALA A 578 22.84 -4.36 -23.58
C ALA A 578 21.35 -4.75 -23.59
N PRO A 579 21.00 -6.02 -23.37
CA PRO A 579 19.60 -6.40 -23.19
C PRO A 579 19.03 -5.72 -21.94
N SER A 580 17.91 -5.00 -22.10
CA SER A 580 17.17 -4.45 -20.94
C SER A 580 16.30 -5.54 -20.32
N ILE A 581 16.53 -5.79 -19.04
CA ILE A 581 15.77 -6.80 -18.28
C ILE A 581 14.30 -6.41 -18.08
N LEU A 582 13.93 -5.17 -18.36
CA LEU A 582 12.55 -4.71 -18.28
C LEU A 582 11.62 -5.53 -19.20
N ALA A 583 12.16 -6.10 -20.28
CA ALA A 583 11.45 -6.97 -21.21
C ALA A 583 11.71 -8.47 -20.99
N ALA A 584 12.45 -8.85 -19.95
CA ALA A 584 12.72 -10.25 -19.63
C ALA A 584 11.55 -10.91 -18.89
N ASP A 585 11.51 -12.24 -18.89
CA ASP A 585 10.61 -13.00 -18.02
C ASP A 585 11.12 -12.94 -16.58
N PHE A 586 10.44 -12.17 -15.73
CA PHE A 586 10.81 -11.99 -14.32
C PHE A 586 10.68 -13.26 -13.49
N ALA A 587 9.85 -14.23 -13.90
CA ALA A 587 9.76 -15.53 -13.21
C ALA A 587 11.03 -16.39 -13.43
N ALA A 588 11.79 -16.09 -14.49
CA ALA A 588 13.00 -16.80 -14.89
C ALA A 588 14.19 -15.84 -15.11
N LEU A 589 14.26 -14.74 -14.35
CA LEU A 589 15.19 -13.64 -14.60
C LEU A 589 16.67 -14.08 -14.63
N GLY A 590 17.05 -15.00 -13.74
CA GLY A 590 18.40 -15.59 -13.75
C GLY A 590 18.72 -16.29 -15.07
N SER A 591 17.80 -17.14 -15.56
CA SER A 591 17.96 -17.82 -16.85
C SER A 591 17.96 -16.86 -18.04
N ALA A 592 17.14 -15.80 -17.99
CA ALA A 592 17.10 -14.77 -19.03
C ALA A 592 18.44 -14.02 -19.16
N VAL A 593 19.07 -13.71 -18.03
CA VAL A 593 20.38 -13.05 -17.99
C VAL A 593 21.51 -14.00 -18.37
N SER A 594 21.49 -15.25 -17.90
CA SER A 594 22.44 -16.27 -18.38
C SER A 594 22.33 -16.52 -19.88
N ALA A 595 21.12 -16.48 -20.45
CA ALA A 595 20.91 -16.61 -21.89
C ALA A 595 21.46 -15.38 -22.65
N ALA A 596 21.32 -14.17 -22.10
CA ALA A 596 21.92 -12.95 -22.63
C ALA A 596 23.46 -13.04 -22.67
N GLU A 597 24.07 -13.50 -21.57
CA GLU A 597 25.51 -13.73 -21.49
C GLU A 597 25.99 -14.80 -22.49
N ALA A 598 25.28 -15.93 -22.57
CA ALA A 598 25.60 -17.00 -23.52
C ALA A 598 25.42 -16.58 -24.99
N ALA A 599 24.51 -15.65 -25.27
CA ALA A 599 24.32 -15.03 -26.58
C ALA A 599 25.42 -14.01 -26.93
N GLY A 600 26.30 -13.70 -25.98
CA GLY A 600 27.42 -12.80 -26.15
C GLY A 600 27.10 -11.33 -25.90
N ALA A 601 26.03 -11.00 -25.16
CA ALA A 601 25.83 -9.65 -24.67
C ALA A 601 26.95 -9.24 -23.71
N GLU A 602 27.42 -8.01 -23.79
CA GLU A 602 28.49 -7.52 -22.92
C GLU A 602 27.93 -6.89 -21.63
N TRP A 603 26.73 -6.31 -21.72
CA TRP A 603 26.11 -5.55 -20.64
C TRP A 603 24.71 -6.07 -20.38
N VAL A 604 24.19 -5.80 -19.19
CA VAL A 604 22.78 -5.95 -18.84
C VAL A 604 22.28 -4.59 -18.40
N HIS A 605 21.24 -4.09 -19.06
CA HIS A 605 20.64 -2.81 -18.74
C HIS A 605 19.51 -3.02 -17.73
N VAL A 606 19.53 -2.24 -16.66
CA VAL A 606 18.63 -2.37 -15.50
C VAL A 606 17.92 -1.04 -15.27
N ASP A 607 16.68 -0.96 -15.72
CA ASP A 607 15.82 0.20 -15.50
C ASP A 607 15.31 0.23 -14.04
N VAL A 608 15.61 1.31 -13.32
CA VAL A 608 15.22 1.56 -11.93
C VAL A 608 14.20 2.70 -11.89
N PHE A 609 13.01 2.40 -11.37
CA PHE A 609 11.87 3.32 -11.31
C PHE A 609 11.37 3.47 -9.87
N ASP A 610 10.93 4.68 -9.50
CA ASP A 610 10.31 4.95 -8.19
C ASP A 610 8.86 5.46 -8.28
N GLY A 611 8.30 5.50 -9.49
CA GLY A 611 6.95 5.99 -9.75
C GLY A 611 6.81 7.50 -9.89
N SER A 612 7.90 8.27 -9.78
CA SER A 612 7.87 9.74 -9.88
C SER A 612 7.72 10.27 -11.32
N TRP A 613 8.00 9.43 -12.32
CA TRP A 613 7.82 9.79 -13.73
C TRP A 613 6.49 9.22 -14.24
N GLU A 614 5.69 10.06 -14.91
CA GLU A 614 4.32 9.75 -15.36
C GLU A 614 4.19 8.43 -16.15
N ARG A 615 5.25 8.05 -16.89
CA ARG A 615 5.31 6.84 -17.73
C ARG A 615 6.17 5.71 -17.16
N CYS A 616 6.76 5.91 -15.98
CA CYS A 616 7.56 4.91 -15.27
C CYS A 616 6.80 4.45 -14.02
N PRO A 617 6.15 3.27 -14.03
CA PRO A 617 5.50 2.72 -12.85
C PRO A 617 6.48 2.44 -11.70
N ASN A 618 5.99 2.53 -10.46
CA ASN A 618 6.73 2.14 -9.26
C ASN A 618 6.91 0.61 -9.23
N PHE A 619 8.01 0.10 -9.80
CA PHE A 619 8.38 -1.31 -9.77
C PHE A 619 9.46 -1.60 -8.74
N THR A 620 9.52 -2.86 -8.31
CA THR A 620 10.51 -3.39 -7.36
C THR A 620 11.89 -3.65 -7.98
N ILE A 621 12.21 -3.06 -9.15
CA ILE A 621 13.52 -3.21 -9.81
C ILE A 621 14.45 -2.14 -9.25
N GLY A 622 15.27 -2.54 -8.28
CA GLY A 622 16.20 -1.65 -7.58
C GLY A 622 17.38 -2.43 -6.99
N PRO A 623 18.07 -1.91 -5.97
CA PRO A 623 19.25 -2.56 -5.37
C PRO A 623 19.08 -4.06 -5.05
N PRO A 624 17.93 -4.57 -4.56
CA PRO A 624 17.76 -6.01 -4.31
C PRO A 624 17.84 -6.87 -5.59
N VAL A 625 17.30 -6.39 -6.70
CA VAL A 625 17.35 -7.09 -8.00
C VAL A 625 18.76 -7.04 -8.55
N VAL A 626 19.43 -5.88 -8.48
CA VAL A 626 20.85 -5.73 -8.89
C VAL A 626 21.74 -6.68 -8.11
N ALA A 627 21.55 -6.78 -6.78
CA ALA A 627 22.28 -7.71 -5.93
C ALA A 627 22.00 -9.17 -6.29
N ALA A 628 20.78 -9.50 -6.70
CA ALA A 628 20.44 -10.84 -7.18
C ALA A 628 21.10 -11.17 -8.53
N LEU A 629 21.05 -10.23 -9.48
CA LEU A 629 21.68 -10.37 -10.79
C LEU A 629 23.20 -10.51 -10.67
N ARG A 630 23.84 -9.70 -9.83
CA ARG A 630 25.29 -9.78 -9.61
C ARG A 630 25.76 -11.14 -9.12
N ARG A 631 24.94 -11.89 -8.37
CA ARG A 631 25.25 -13.27 -7.98
C ARG A 631 25.24 -14.26 -9.15
N GLY A 632 24.53 -13.94 -10.23
CA GLY A 632 24.30 -14.82 -11.38
C GLY A 632 25.07 -14.45 -12.66
N THR A 633 25.67 -13.27 -12.75
CA THR A 633 26.43 -12.84 -13.94
C THR A 633 27.63 -11.95 -13.63
N GLY A 634 28.70 -12.12 -14.41
CA GLY A 634 29.87 -11.26 -14.42
C GLY A 634 29.75 -10.03 -15.33
N LEU A 635 28.67 -9.93 -16.11
CA LEU A 635 28.47 -8.84 -17.06
C LEU A 635 28.40 -7.46 -16.40
N HIS A 636 28.62 -6.41 -17.19
CA HIS A 636 28.47 -5.02 -16.75
C HIS A 636 26.99 -4.74 -16.47
N LEU A 637 26.65 -4.39 -15.23
CA LEU A 637 25.29 -4.02 -14.83
C LEU A 637 25.15 -2.50 -14.90
N ASP A 638 24.51 -2.01 -15.95
CA ASP A 638 24.21 -0.60 -16.16
C ASP A 638 22.85 -0.26 -15.57
N CYS A 639 22.84 0.44 -14.44
CA CYS A 639 21.62 0.81 -13.74
C CYS A 639 21.16 2.20 -14.21
N HIS A 640 20.03 2.24 -14.92
CA HIS A 640 19.44 3.45 -15.48
C HIS A 640 18.30 3.94 -14.56
N LEU A 641 18.45 5.14 -14.00
CA LEU A 641 17.61 5.67 -12.93
C LEU A 641 16.65 6.72 -13.49
N ALA A 642 15.39 6.34 -13.70
CA ALA A 642 14.27 7.27 -13.86
C ALA A 642 13.51 7.38 -12.55
N VAL A 643 14.09 8.16 -11.63
CA VAL A 643 13.65 8.38 -10.24
C VAL A 643 13.70 9.86 -9.87
N ALA A 644 13.03 10.28 -8.80
CA ALA A 644 12.97 11.69 -8.38
C ALA A 644 14.25 12.20 -7.70
N ASP A 645 14.98 11.32 -7.01
CA ASP A 645 16.26 11.65 -6.36
C ASP A 645 17.27 10.53 -6.65
N PRO A 646 18.07 10.64 -7.72
CA PRO A 646 19.06 9.62 -8.05
C PRO A 646 20.18 9.53 -7.01
N GLY A 647 20.44 10.62 -6.26
CA GLY A 647 21.48 10.67 -5.23
C GLY A 647 21.25 9.69 -4.09
N ARG A 648 19.99 9.39 -3.73
CA ARG A 648 19.68 8.43 -2.66
C ARG A 648 20.00 6.97 -2.99
N TYR A 649 20.09 6.64 -4.28
CA TYR A 649 20.29 5.25 -4.74
C TYR A 649 21.76 4.86 -4.91
N VAL A 650 22.67 5.84 -4.96
CA VAL A 650 24.09 5.60 -5.30
C VAL A 650 24.70 4.55 -4.37
N ASP A 651 24.66 4.76 -3.06
CA ASP A 651 25.34 3.88 -2.10
C ASP A 651 24.72 2.47 -2.08
N ALA A 652 23.39 2.38 -2.23
CA ALA A 652 22.68 1.10 -2.28
C ALA A 652 22.99 0.30 -3.55
N LEU A 653 23.10 0.97 -4.71
CA LEU A 653 23.46 0.33 -5.98
C LEU A 653 24.94 -0.09 -6.01
N VAL A 654 25.83 0.70 -5.39
CA VAL A 654 27.22 0.32 -5.17
C VAL A 654 27.29 -0.96 -4.34
N ALA A 655 26.59 -1.00 -3.19
CA ALA A 655 26.53 -2.18 -2.33
C ALA A 655 25.91 -3.40 -3.03
N ALA A 656 24.95 -3.18 -3.93
CA ALA A 656 24.33 -4.22 -4.73
C ALA A 656 25.24 -4.75 -5.87
N GLY A 657 26.36 -4.10 -6.15
CA GLY A 657 27.30 -4.50 -7.19
C GLY A 657 26.94 -4.01 -8.59
N ALA A 658 26.30 -2.84 -8.72
CA ALA A 658 26.17 -2.15 -9.99
C ALA A 658 27.55 -1.85 -10.60
N SER A 659 27.65 -1.82 -11.94
CA SER A 659 28.88 -1.46 -12.66
C SER A 659 28.87 -0.03 -13.19
N GLY A 660 27.67 0.51 -13.44
CA GLY A 660 27.44 1.90 -13.83
C GLY A 660 26.10 2.39 -13.30
N ILE A 661 26.00 3.69 -13.07
CA ILE A 661 24.77 4.39 -12.71
C ILE A 661 24.57 5.51 -13.72
N THR A 662 23.43 5.46 -14.40
CA THR A 662 23.02 6.44 -15.41
C THR A 662 21.78 7.16 -14.90
N PHE A 663 21.83 8.48 -14.70
CA PHE A 663 20.71 9.27 -14.16
C PHE A 663 20.23 10.34 -15.14
N HIS A 664 18.95 10.69 -15.05
CA HIS A 664 18.32 11.67 -15.92
C HIS A 664 18.76 13.12 -15.63
N TYR A 665 19.17 13.84 -16.67
CA TYR A 665 19.50 15.27 -16.61
C TYR A 665 18.29 16.11 -16.12
N GLU A 666 17.07 15.69 -16.48
CA GLU A 666 15.82 16.41 -16.24
C GLU A 666 15.37 16.41 -14.78
N VAL A 667 15.76 15.39 -14.02
CA VAL A 667 15.44 15.33 -12.58
C VAL A 667 16.26 16.35 -11.80
N VAL A 668 17.47 16.64 -12.28
CA VAL A 668 18.30 17.71 -11.74
C VAL A 668 17.70 19.10 -12.07
N LEU A 669 16.97 19.24 -13.19
CA LEU A 669 16.19 20.45 -13.54
C LEU A 669 14.95 20.65 -12.64
N GLY A 670 14.21 19.57 -12.34
CA GLY A 670 12.94 19.63 -11.59
C GLY A 670 13.08 19.74 -10.07
N GLY A 671 14.11 19.11 -9.47
CA GLY A 671 14.35 19.15 -8.03
C GLY A 671 14.67 20.56 -7.49
N GLN A 672 15.17 21.46 -8.34
CA GLN A 672 15.48 22.84 -7.96
C GLN A 672 14.23 23.70 -7.73
N GLN A 673 13.17 23.51 -8.52
CA GLN A 673 11.92 24.24 -8.34
C GLN A 673 11.22 23.87 -7.04
N GLN A 674 11.31 22.59 -6.64
CA GLN A 674 10.77 22.12 -5.36
C GLN A 674 11.61 22.62 -4.17
N GLN A 675 12.94 22.58 -4.23
CA GLN A 675 13.79 23.12 -3.16
C GLN A 675 13.69 24.65 -3.02
N GLN A 676 13.58 25.39 -4.13
CA GLN A 676 13.37 26.85 -4.08
C GLN A 676 11.99 27.21 -3.49
N GLN A 677 10.94 26.47 -3.85
CA GLN A 677 9.62 26.65 -3.24
C GLN A 677 9.63 26.34 -1.74
N GLN A 678 10.34 25.28 -1.33
CA GLN A 678 10.46 24.88 0.06
C GLN A 678 11.27 25.90 0.89
N GLN A 679 12.37 26.42 0.35
CA GLN A 679 13.15 27.50 1.00
C GLN A 679 12.40 28.83 1.03
N GLN A 680 11.59 29.15 0.02
CA GLN A 680 10.72 30.33 0.05
C GLN A 680 9.59 30.18 1.09
N GLN A 681 9.04 28.97 1.24
CA GLN A 681 8.09 28.65 2.31
C GLN A 681 8.73 28.79 3.69
N GLU A 682 9.90 28.20 3.91
CA GLU A 682 10.63 28.29 5.17
C GLU A 682 11.05 29.74 5.51
N ARG A 683 11.45 30.54 4.51
CA ARG A 683 11.72 31.98 4.70
C ARG A 683 10.44 32.76 5.02
N GLY A 684 9.32 32.42 4.40
CA GLY A 684 8.00 33.00 4.72
C GLY A 684 7.56 32.68 6.14
N GLU A 685 7.76 31.45 6.58
CA GLU A 685 7.47 30.98 7.93
C GLU A 685 8.39 31.63 8.97
N GLN A 686 9.70 31.80 8.68
CA GLN A 686 10.63 32.50 9.56
C GLN A 686 10.33 34.00 9.65
N GLN A 687 9.92 34.65 8.56
CA GLN A 687 9.48 36.05 8.59
C GLN A 687 8.17 36.22 9.36
N GLN A 688 7.22 35.28 9.24
CA GLN A 688 6.01 35.26 10.06
C GLN A 688 6.31 35.05 11.54
N GLN A 689 7.21 34.14 11.89
CA GLN A 689 7.64 33.92 13.27
C GLN A 689 8.40 35.12 13.86
N GLN A 690 9.21 35.82 13.06
CA GLN A 690 9.87 37.06 13.50
C GLN A 690 8.88 38.21 13.66
N GLN A 691 7.89 38.35 12.79
CA GLN A 691 6.83 39.34 12.92
C GLN A 691 5.95 39.05 14.15
N GLN A 692 5.55 37.79 14.37
CA GLN A 692 4.83 37.38 15.58
C GLN A 692 5.66 37.61 16.85
N GLY A 693 6.95 37.28 16.85
CA GLY A 693 7.84 37.53 17.99
C GLY A 693 8.08 39.02 18.26
N GLN A 694 8.07 39.88 17.24
CA GLN A 694 8.13 41.34 17.41
C GLN A 694 6.80 41.91 17.92
N GLN A 695 5.67 41.35 17.48
CA GLN A 695 4.33 41.73 17.90
C GLN A 695 4.10 41.34 19.38
N GLU A 696 4.49 40.13 19.77
CA GLU A 696 4.45 39.65 21.16
C GLU A 696 5.39 40.44 22.08
N ARG A 697 6.59 40.82 21.62
CA ARG A 697 7.49 41.72 22.39
C ARG A 697 6.93 43.13 22.51
N GLY A 698 6.25 43.64 21.49
CA GLY A 698 5.56 44.92 21.51
C GLY A 698 4.39 44.93 22.49
N GLU A 699 3.61 43.85 22.53
CA GLU A 699 2.50 43.66 23.46
C GLU A 699 2.99 43.48 24.90
N GLN A 700 4.08 42.74 25.12
CA GLN A 700 4.71 42.61 26.44
C GLN A 700 5.32 43.93 26.94
N GLN A 701 5.92 44.73 26.05
CA GLN A 701 6.42 46.07 26.40
C GLN A 701 5.27 47.05 26.69
N GLN A 702 4.16 46.99 25.94
CA GLN A 702 2.96 47.78 26.26
C GLN A 702 2.35 47.37 27.60
N GLN A 703 2.31 46.08 27.93
CA GLN A 703 1.82 45.60 29.23
C GLN A 703 2.77 45.99 30.37
N GLN A 704 4.09 45.99 30.17
CA GLN A 704 5.05 46.48 31.16
C GLN A 704 4.98 48.00 31.35
N GLN A 705 4.78 48.78 30.28
CA GLN A 705 4.60 50.24 30.36
C GLN A 705 3.25 50.62 31.00
N GLN A 706 2.17 49.86 30.75
CA GLN A 706 0.89 50.04 31.44
C GLN A 706 0.95 49.62 32.92
N GLY A 707 1.83 48.67 33.26
CA GLY A 707 2.12 48.29 34.65
C GLY A 707 2.97 49.31 35.43
N GLN A 708 3.81 50.09 34.76
CA GLN A 708 4.70 51.08 35.39
C GLN A 708 4.16 52.52 35.44
N GLN A 709 3.02 52.84 34.80
CA GLN A 709 2.37 54.16 34.91
C GLN A 709 1.41 54.33 36.12
N ARG A 710 1.44 53.41 37.08
CA ARG A 710 0.91 53.62 38.44
C ARG A 710 2.06 53.77 39.45
N GLY A 711 2.89 54.79 39.24
CA GLY A 711 3.96 55.12 40.17
C GLY A 711 4.85 56.23 39.64
N GLU A 712 4.69 57.41 40.25
CA GLU A 712 5.69 58.48 40.34
C GLU A 712 5.87 59.46 39.17
N ARG A 713 5.89 60.73 39.58
CA ARG A 713 6.16 61.94 38.80
C ARG A 713 7.67 62.11 38.70
N GLY A 714 8.18 62.60 37.57
CA GLY A 714 9.56 63.08 37.52
C GLY A 714 9.97 63.54 36.12
N GLU A 715 10.43 64.78 36.05
CA GLU A 715 10.90 65.53 34.89
C GLU A 715 12.17 64.93 34.23
N GLY A 716 12.45 65.28 32.97
CA GLY A 716 13.84 65.37 32.50
C GLY A 716 14.12 65.00 31.05
N ARG A 717 14.67 65.97 30.31
CA ARG A 717 15.16 65.98 28.91
C ARG A 717 16.33 65.00 28.63
N GLY A 718 16.53 64.64 27.34
CA GLY A 718 17.86 64.22 26.83
C GLY A 718 17.89 63.59 25.42
N GLU A 719 18.37 64.37 24.45
CA GLU A 719 19.12 64.09 23.19
C GLU A 719 19.92 62.75 23.12
N VAL A 720 20.39 62.12 22.01
CA VAL A 720 20.61 62.40 20.56
C VAL A 720 21.21 61.13 19.87
N SER A 721 21.08 61.03 18.53
CA SER A 721 21.90 60.28 17.52
C SER A 721 21.85 58.74 17.51
N GLY A 722 21.88 58.01 16.38
CA GLY A 722 22.18 58.27 14.96
C GLY A 722 22.36 56.90 14.25
N PRO A 723 22.90 56.87 13.02
CA PRO A 723 22.31 56.36 11.77
C PRO A 723 22.26 54.82 11.66
N GLY A 724 21.43 54.18 10.83
CA GLY A 724 21.08 54.53 9.46
C GLY A 724 21.96 53.75 8.47
N GLY A 725 21.55 52.52 8.18
CA GLY A 725 21.71 51.80 6.89
C GLY A 725 23.12 51.48 6.36
N SER A 726 23.46 50.19 6.31
CA SER A 726 24.27 49.62 5.23
C SER A 726 23.54 48.43 4.63
N VAL A 727 23.26 48.54 3.33
CA VAL A 727 22.71 47.51 2.46
C VAL A 727 23.66 46.31 2.42
N ALA A 728 23.19 45.13 2.82
CA ALA A 728 23.79 43.87 2.40
C ALA A 728 22.98 43.37 1.21
N ALA A 729 23.63 43.32 0.04
CA ALA A 729 23.10 42.71 -1.15
C ALA A 729 23.01 41.19 -0.93
N ASP A 730 21.79 40.64 -1.03
CA ASP A 730 21.59 39.21 -1.13
C ASP A 730 22.11 38.74 -2.49
N VAL A 731 23.07 37.82 -2.46
CA VAL A 731 23.51 37.05 -3.62
C VAL A 731 22.63 35.81 -3.65
N ASP A 732 21.67 35.78 -4.59
CA ASP A 732 21.01 34.52 -4.97
C ASP A 732 22.08 33.60 -5.58
N VAL A 733 22.40 32.51 -4.89
CA VAL A 733 23.25 31.46 -5.45
C VAL A 733 22.33 30.52 -6.23
N ASP A 734 22.08 30.85 -7.49
CA ASP A 734 21.63 29.86 -8.48
C ASP A 734 22.73 28.80 -8.58
N VAL A 735 22.49 27.61 -8.03
CA VAL A 735 23.36 26.47 -8.29
C VAL A 735 23.02 25.97 -9.67
N ASP A 736 23.91 26.21 -10.63
CA ASP A 736 23.81 25.77 -12.01
C ASP A 736 23.49 24.26 -12.08
N VAL A 737 22.48 23.87 -12.87
CA VAL A 737 22.06 22.47 -13.06
C VAL A 737 23.23 21.60 -13.48
N ASP A 738 24.13 22.15 -14.29
CA ASP A 738 25.32 21.46 -14.75
C ASP A 738 26.32 21.22 -13.60
N VAL A 739 26.36 22.09 -12.58
CA VAL A 739 27.14 21.88 -11.35
C VAL A 739 26.57 20.72 -10.53
N ALA A 740 25.24 20.60 -10.44
CA ALA A 740 24.60 19.49 -9.74
C ALA A 740 24.78 18.14 -10.48
N VAL A 741 24.69 18.15 -11.82
CA VAL A 741 25.03 16.99 -12.66
C VAL A 741 26.49 16.58 -12.46
N ALA A 742 27.42 17.54 -12.48
CA ALA A 742 28.85 17.28 -12.25
C ALA A 742 29.11 16.70 -10.85
N ALA A 743 28.46 17.23 -9.81
CA ALA A 743 28.60 16.75 -8.43
C ALA A 743 28.11 15.29 -8.27
N LEU A 744 26.97 14.95 -8.85
CA LEU A 744 26.43 13.58 -8.77
C LEU A 744 27.29 12.60 -9.59
N ALA A 745 27.73 12.99 -10.78
CA ALA A 745 28.66 12.20 -11.58
C ALA A 745 29.98 11.95 -10.84
N ALA A 746 30.53 12.98 -10.19
CA ALA A 746 31.72 12.87 -9.35
C ALA A 746 31.52 11.90 -8.17
N ARG A 747 30.35 11.94 -7.51
CA ARG A 747 30.00 11.01 -6.44
C ARG A 747 29.99 9.56 -6.93
N ILE A 748 29.33 9.27 -8.05
CA ILE A 748 29.29 7.92 -8.64
C ILE A 748 30.70 7.42 -8.99
N ARG A 749 31.51 8.29 -9.62
CA ARG A 749 32.91 7.96 -9.96
C ARG A 749 33.77 7.72 -8.73
N SER A 750 33.58 8.50 -7.66
CA SER A 750 34.31 8.31 -6.40
C SER A 750 34.00 6.95 -5.74
N ALA A 751 32.83 6.39 -6.02
CA ALA A 751 32.45 5.03 -5.59
C ALA A 751 33.00 3.92 -6.50
N GLY A 752 33.76 4.27 -7.55
CA GLY A 752 34.37 3.31 -8.48
C GLY A 752 33.44 2.80 -9.58
N LEU A 753 32.28 3.42 -9.77
CA LEU A 753 31.32 3.07 -10.82
C LEU A 753 31.44 4.03 -12.01
N ARG A 754 30.93 3.59 -13.17
CA ARG A 754 30.78 4.45 -14.35
C ARG A 754 29.63 5.44 -14.14
N ALA A 755 29.85 6.73 -14.35
CA ALA A 755 28.83 7.77 -14.27
C ALA A 755 28.23 8.07 -15.65
N GLY A 756 26.93 7.81 -15.80
CA GLY A 756 26.16 8.10 -16.99
C GLY A 756 25.14 9.23 -16.79
N VAL A 757 24.86 10.00 -17.84
CA VAL A 757 23.77 10.98 -17.87
C VAL A 757 22.79 10.61 -18.99
N ALA A 758 21.50 10.50 -18.67
CA ALA A 758 20.43 10.21 -19.61
C ALA A 758 19.70 11.49 -20.05
N LEU A 759 19.33 11.52 -21.33
CA LEU A 759 18.51 12.57 -21.94
C LEU A 759 17.26 11.94 -22.56
N ALA A 760 16.08 12.36 -22.11
CA ALA A 760 14.80 12.10 -22.74
C ALA A 760 14.74 12.72 -24.16
N PRO A 761 13.81 12.29 -25.05
CA PRO A 761 13.76 12.77 -26.42
C PRO A 761 13.60 14.29 -26.56
N ASP A 762 12.82 14.92 -25.69
CA ASP A 762 12.54 16.36 -25.75
C ASP A 762 13.59 17.23 -25.03
N THR A 763 14.50 16.62 -24.27
CA THR A 763 15.52 17.34 -23.49
C THR A 763 16.68 17.77 -24.37
N PRO A 764 17.00 19.08 -24.47
CA PRO A 764 18.10 19.53 -25.31
C PRO A 764 19.45 19.07 -24.76
N LEU A 765 20.38 18.77 -25.67
CA LEU A 765 21.79 18.57 -25.31
C LEU A 765 22.44 19.95 -25.08
N THR A 766 22.89 20.23 -23.85
CA THR A 766 23.56 21.50 -23.50
C THR A 766 25.05 21.48 -23.87
N ASP A 767 25.65 22.65 -24.09
CA ASP A 767 27.10 22.76 -24.35
C ASP A 767 27.93 22.36 -23.11
N GLU A 768 27.41 22.59 -21.90
CA GLU A 768 28.11 22.22 -20.68
C GLU A 768 28.11 20.71 -20.45
N LEU A 769 27.02 19.98 -20.74
CA LEU A 769 27.04 18.51 -20.70
C LEU A 769 28.04 17.93 -21.72
N VAL A 770 28.17 18.56 -22.90
CA VAL A 770 29.23 18.24 -23.86
C VAL A 770 30.61 18.51 -23.26
N SER A 771 30.79 19.64 -22.58
CA SER A 771 32.07 19.98 -21.93
C SER A 771 32.43 19.01 -20.79
N LEU A 772 31.47 18.63 -19.93
CA LEU A 772 31.64 17.62 -18.89
C LEU A 772 32.09 16.28 -19.48
N ALA A 773 31.51 15.87 -20.60
CA ALA A 773 31.91 14.67 -21.32
C ALA A 773 33.32 14.80 -21.94
N GLN A 774 33.69 15.97 -22.48
CA GLN A 774 35.05 16.23 -23.01
C GLN A 774 36.12 16.19 -21.92
N ARG A 775 35.79 16.68 -20.72
CA ARG A 775 36.67 16.67 -19.54
C ARG A 775 36.75 15.29 -18.87
N GLY A 776 35.95 14.32 -19.31
CA GLY A 776 35.90 12.96 -18.75
C GLY A 776 35.28 12.91 -17.36
N GLU A 777 34.43 13.88 -17.02
CA GLU A 777 33.68 13.93 -15.77
C GLU A 777 32.39 13.10 -15.85
N VAL A 778 31.86 12.93 -17.06
CA VAL A 778 30.79 12.00 -17.41
C VAL A 778 31.37 10.94 -18.35
N ASP A 779 31.22 9.67 -17.97
CA ASP A 779 31.82 8.54 -18.69
C ASP A 779 30.95 8.05 -19.86
N MET A 780 29.64 8.31 -19.79
CA MET A 780 28.64 7.85 -20.76
C MET A 780 27.47 8.83 -20.86
N VAL A 781 26.93 9.01 -22.07
CA VAL A 781 25.65 9.69 -22.27
C VAL A 781 24.65 8.72 -22.90
N LEU A 782 23.51 8.53 -22.24
CA LEU A 782 22.38 7.77 -22.72
C LEU A 782 21.39 8.70 -23.42
N VAL A 783 21.15 8.46 -24.70
CA VAL A 783 20.15 9.18 -25.48
C VAL A 783 18.92 8.30 -25.64
N MET A 784 17.84 8.69 -24.99
CA MET A 784 16.54 8.05 -25.15
C MET A 784 15.91 8.48 -26.48
N THR A 785 15.45 7.51 -27.27
CA THR A 785 14.72 7.74 -28.52
C THR A 785 13.21 7.56 -28.35
N VAL A 786 12.77 7.28 -27.12
CA VAL A 786 11.38 7.27 -26.69
C VAL A 786 11.32 7.86 -25.27
N PRO A 787 10.19 8.44 -24.82
CA PRO A 787 10.08 8.87 -23.45
C PRO A 787 10.34 7.70 -22.47
N PRO A 788 11.00 7.95 -21.31
CA PRO A 788 11.25 6.92 -20.30
C PRO A 788 9.97 6.18 -19.93
N GLY A 789 10.04 4.85 -19.83
CA GLY A 789 8.88 4.00 -19.57
C GLY A 789 9.01 2.62 -20.23
N PHE A 790 7.89 1.92 -20.39
CA PHE A 790 7.88 0.56 -20.94
C PHE A 790 8.34 0.47 -22.41
N GLY A 791 8.84 -0.72 -22.76
CA GLY A 791 9.17 -1.09 -24.14
C GLY A 791 7.95 -1.16 -25.07
N GLY A 792 8.21 -1.18 -26.39
CA GLY A 792 7.18 -1.23 -27.44
C GLY A 792 6.82 0.13 -28.06
N GLN A 793 7.42 1.21 -27.58
CA GLN A 793 7.28 2.56 -28.14
C GLN A 793 8.03 2.70 -29.49
N CYS A 794 7.52 3.55 -30.39
CA CYS A 794 8.12 3.77 -31.70
C CYS A 794 9.39 4.62 -31.60
N PHE A 795 10.48 4.15 -32.20
CA PHE A 795 11.78 4.83 -32.27
C PHE A 795 11.66 6.24 -32.88
N GLN A 796 12.02 7.28 -32.12
CA GLN A 796 12.02 8.67 -32.59
C GLN A 796 13.40 9.05 -33.13
N SER A 797 13.54 9.08 -34.46
CA SER A 797 14.81 9.37 -35.13
C SER A 797 15.37 10.78 -34.86
N GLY A 798 14.53 11.74 -34.46
CA GLY A 798 14.95 13.10 -34.11
C GLY A 798 15.94 13.15 -32.94
N ALA A 799 15.90 12.18 -32.02
CA ALA A 799 16.86 12.11 -30.92
C ALA A 799 18.31 11.82 -31.39
N LEU A 800 18.50 11.28 -32.61
CA LEU A 800 19.83 10.95 -33.15
C LEU A 800 20.69 12.18 -33.47
N ASP A 801 20.12 13.37 -33.60
CA ASP A 801 20.91 14.59 -33.76
C ASP A 801 21.79 14.88 -32.53
N LYS A 802 21.31 14.50 -31.33
CA LYS A 802 22.10 14.57 -30.09
C LYS A 802 23.28 13.60 -30.15
N VAL A 803 23.06 12.38 -30.66
CA VAL A 803 24.10 11.35 -30.84
C VAL A 803 25.20 11.85 -31.80
N ARG A 804 24.82 12.44 -32.95
CA ARG A 804 25.77 13.01 -33.92
C ARG A 804 26.61 14.12 -33.32
N ARG A 805 25.97 15.04 -32.58
CA ARG A 805 26.67 16.15 -31.91
C ARG A 805 27.62 15.65 -30.84
N LEU A 806 27.19 14.70 -29.99
CA LEU A 806 28.03 14.08 -28.96
C LEU A 806 29.23 13.36 -29.59
N ARG A 807 29.02 12.57 -30.66
CA ARG A 807 30.12 11.85 -31.33
C ARG A 807 31.11 12.81 -31.98
N GLY A 808 30.62 13.88 -32.62
CA GLY A 808 31.46 14.91 -33.22
C GLY A 808 32.30 15.69 -32.21
N ALA A 809 31.72 16.01 -31.05
CA ALA A 809 32.41 16.75 -29.99
C ALA A 809 33.29 15.88 -29.08
N CYS A 810 32.91 14.61 -28.89
CA CYS A 810 33.55 13.66 -27.98
C CYS A 810 33.79 12.30 -28.66
N PRO A 811 34.81 12.16 -29.54
CA PRO A 811 35.02 10.95 -30.33
C PRO A 811 35.21 9.66 -29.53
N GLY A 812 35.67 9.75 -28.27
CA GLY A 812 35.90 8.61 -27.39
C GLY A 812 34.76 8.27 -26.42
N LEU A 813 33.67 9.06 -26.40
CA LEU A 813 32.59 8.90 -25.43
C LEU A 813 31.78 7.61 -25.67
N LEU A 814 31.33 6.98 -24.58
CA LEU A 814 30.28 5.96 -24.64
C LEU A 814 28.95 6.67 -24.85
N ILE A 815 28.33 6.43 -26.00
CA ILE A 815 27.02 6.97 -26.35
C ILE A 815 26.08 5.78 -26.47
N GLN A 816 25.18 5.69 -25.49
CA GLN A 816 24.18 4.65 -25.40
C GLN A 816 22.86 5.13 -26.03
N VAL A 817 22.18 4.25 -26.74
CA VAL A 817 20.85 4.52 -27.29
C VAL A 817 19.86 3.50 -26.75
N ASP A 818 18.77 4.00 -26.17
CA ASP A 818 17.65 3.21 -25.65
C ASP A 818 16.31 3.69 -26.22
N GLY A 819 15.33 2.78 -26.29
CA GLY A 819 14.03 2.96 -26.92
C GLY A 819 13.99 2.38 -28.33
N GLY A 820 13.06 1.45 -28.59
CA GLY A 820 12.74 1.01 -29.96
C GLY A 820 13.90 0.41 -30.78
N VAL A 821 14.98 -0.07 -30.16
CA VAL A 821 16.14 -0.64 -30.87
C VAL A 821 15.84 -2.04 -31.40
N ASN A 822 16.02 -2.22 -32.70
CA ASN A 822 15.94 -3.46 -33.45
C ASN A 822 17.00 -3.44 -34.57
N ALA A 823 17.10 -4.48 -35.41
CA ALA A 823 18.11 -4.53 -36.48
C ALA A 823 18.11 -3.28 -37.41
N SER A 824 16.95 -2.72 -37.75
CA SER A 824 16.86 -1.54 -38.62
C SER A 824 17.25 -0.24 -37.91
N THR A 825 16.79 -0.04 -36.66
CA THR A 825 17.04 1.19 -35.90
C THR A 825 18.42 1.20 -35.26
N ALA A 826 19.00 0.03 -34.97
CA ALA A 826 20.39 -0.12 -34.54
C ALA A 826 21.38 0.43 -35.57
N ALA A 827 21.16 0.14 -36.86
CA ALA A 827 22.01 0.69 -37.93
C ALA A 827 21.96 2.23 -37.97
N LEU A 828 20.78 2.82 -37.76
CA LEU A 828 20.61 4.27 -37.70
C LEU A 828 21.31 4.89 -36.49
N ALA A 829 21.18 4.28 -35.32
CA ALA A 829 21.82 4.72 -34.09
C ALA A 829 23.35 4.66 -34.20
N VAL A 830 23.89 3.57 -34.75
CA VAL A 830 25.33 3.38 -34.95
C VAL A 830 25.87 4.35 -36.01
N ALA A 831 25.17 4.55 -37.13
CA ALA A 831 25.55 5.55 -38.14
C ALA A 831 25.53 6.99 -37.58
N ALA A 832 24.67 7.27 -36.59
CA ALA A 832 24.68 8.55 -35.87
C ALA A 832 25.83 8.68 -34.87
N GLY A 833 26.50 7.57 -34.51
CA GLY A 833 27.66 7.56 -33.62
C GLY A 833 27.47 6.82 -32.30
N ALA A 834 26.36 6.10 -32.10
CA ALA A 834 26.15 5.26 -30.92
C ALA A 834 27.09 4.05 -30.90
N ASN A 835 27.59 3.67 -29.73
CA ASN A 835 28.45 2.50 -29.52
C ASN A 835 27.99 1.59 -28.38
N VAL A 836 26.84 1.89 -27.75
CA VAL A 836 26.12 0.99 -26.86
C VAL A 836 24.64 0.96 -27.26
N LEU A 837 24.08 -0.23 -27.46
CA LEU A 837 22.69 -0.42 -27.90
C LEU A 837 21.88 -1.14 -26.83
N VAL A 838 20.85 -0.48 -26.31
CA VAL A 838 19.91 -1.09 -25.36
C VAL A 838 18.72 -1.68 -26.11
N ALA A 839 18.49 -2.98 -25.98
CA ALA A 839 17.41 -3.67 -26.68
C ALA A 839 16.74 -4.74 -25.81
N GLY A 840 15.60 -4.41 -25.20
CA GLY A 840 14.80 -5.37 -24.42
C GLY A 840 13.87 -6.21 -25.29
N SER A 841 12.75 -5.63 -25.72
CA SER A 841 11.65 -6.34 -26.41
C SER A 841 12.08 -7.05 -27.70
N PHE A 842 13.01 -6.46 -28.46
CA PHE A 842 13.54 -7.09 -29.67
C PHE A 842 14.33 -8.37 -29.37
N LEU A 843 15.12 -8.40 -28.29
CA LEU A 843 15.99 -9.52 -27.96
C LEU A 843 15.23 -10.63 -27.22
N TYR A 844 14.51 -10.30 -26.14
CA TYR A 844 13.75 -11.28 -25.38
C TYR A 844 12.50 -11.79 -26.11
N GLY A 845 11.94 -10.99 -27.03
CA GLY A 845 10.83 -11.37 -27.90
C GLY A 845 11.26 -11.93 -29.26
N HIS A 846 12.57 -12.15 -29.51
CA HIS A 846 13.05 -12.55 -30.82
C HIS A 846 12.53 -13.95 -31.21
N PRO A 847 11.85 -14.14 -32.35
CA PRO A 847 11.17 -15.40 -32.69
C PRO A 847 12.12 -16.58 -32.91
N LYS A 848 13.41 -16.30 -33.15
CA LYS A 848 14.47 -17.30 -33.31
C LYS A 848 15.38 -17.41 -32.07
N GLY A 849 14.99 -16.80 -30.96
CA GLY A 849 15.75 -16.76 -29.73
C GLY A 849 16.80 -15.63 -29.67
N LEU A 850 17.27 -15.39 -28.44
CA LEU A 850 18.08 -14.24 -28.07
C LEU A 850 19.43 -14.18 -28.80
N ALA A 851 20.11 -15.33 -28.95
CA ALA A 851 21.40 -15.40 -29.65
C ALA A 851 21.33 -14.93 -31.11
N VAL A 852 20.22 -15.25 -31.81
CA VAL A 852 20.00 -14.78 -33.17
C VAL A 852 19.74 -13.27 -33.17
N GLY A 853 18.92 -12.77 -32.24
CA GLY A 853 18.66 -11.34 -32.11
C GLY A 853 19.94 -10.52 -31.85
N VAL A 854 20.82 -10.99 -30.97
CA VAL A 854 22.11 -10.34 -30.70
C VAL A 854 23.00 -10.36 -31.95
N ALA A 855 23.06 -11.48 -32.67
CA ALA A 855 23.80 -11.57 -33.93
C ALA A 855 23.27 -10.61 -35.00
N GLU A 856 21.94 -10.46 -35.11
CA GLU A 856 21.30 -9.52 -36.03
C GLU A 856 21.61 -8.06 -35.69
N LEU A 857 21.57 -7.67 -34.40
CA LEU A 857 21.98 -6.32 -33.98
C LEU A 857 23.44 -6.04 -34.32
N ARG A 858 24.33 -7.00 -34.07
CA ARG A 858 25.76 -6.86 -34.40
C ARG A 858 26.00 -6.78 -35.90
N ALA A 859 25.30 -7.59 -36.70
CA ALA A 859 25.40 -7.53 -38.14
C ALA A 859 24.95 -6.17 -38.69
N ALA A 860 23.85 -5.63 -38.16
CA ALA A 860 23.36 -4.29 -38.50
C ALA A 860 24.36 -3.19 -38.10
N ALA A 861 24.89 -3.25 -36.88
CA ALA A 861 25.90 -2.32 -36.38
C ALA A 861 27.18 -2.34 -37.23
N ALA A 862 27.69 -3.53 -37.55
CA ALA A 862 28.87 -3.69 -38.40
C ALA A 862 28.61 -3.25 -39.86
N GLY A 863 27.38 -3.42 -40.35
CA GLY A 863 26.95 -2.91 -41.65
C GLY A 863 26.99 -1.39 -41.72
N ALA A 864 26.48 -0.72 -40.67
CA ALA A 864 26.50 0.74 -40.56
C ALA A 864 27.92 1.29 -40.50
N LEU A 865 28.81 0.71 -39.67
CA LEU A 865 30.21 1.14 -39.56
C LEU A 865 30.98 1.03 -40.88
N ARG A 866 30.72 0.00 -41.69
CA ARG A 866 31.31 -0.16 -43.03
C ARG A 866 30.79 0.82 -44.08
N SER A 867 29.67 1.49 -43.82
CA SER A 867 29.05 2.47 -44.74
C SER A 867 29.42 3.92 -44.42
N THR A 868 30.10 4.15 -43.28
CA THR A 868 30.55 5.45 -42.80
C THR A 868 32.07 5.68 -42.93
N ASP A 869 32.83 4.62 -43.21
CA ASP A 869 34.22 4.65 -43.71
C ASP A 869 34.24 4.79 -45.23
#